data_AF-Q46ZT8-F1
#
_entry.id   AF-Q46ZT8-F1
#
_cell.length_a   1.000
_cell.length_b   1.000
_cell.length_c   1.000
_cell.angle_alpha   90.00
_cell.angle_beta   90.00
_cell.angle_gamma   90.00
#
_symmetry.space_group_name_H-M   'P 1'
#
loop_
_entity.id
_entity.type
_entity.pdbx_description
1 polymer ?
#
loop_
_entity_poly.entity_id
_entity_poly.type
_entity_poly.pdbx_seq_one_letter_code
_entity_poly.pdbx_strand_id
1 'polypeptide(L)'
;MHHDNFRRLGNAAFAAAAALLAVACGGGDSSDGNTNPNIKPANIGTVTIQAYDGATDDLLTAGLGKDGLASATAPVPASPNSPTAAELRRYAIYTNYRAIVDTTAGGGFGSLYGPNVDAQGNVTTGQGKIAGVEYLAFSDDGSGQENVTMLVQIPNTFNQSKPCMITATSSGSRGVYGAIAVGEWGLKRGCAVAYTDKGTGAAPHDLDTDTVPLIDGTRTTRSAAGTNAQFAARPGILSLADFTAQVPHRLAFKHAHSQRNPEKDWGKFTLQAIEFGIWAINDRFGTVASNGVRQRTLAKSKIVVIASSVSNGGGAAVAAAEQDTDGLIDGVAVAEPNLNLPPNASILVKRGSKPVNASGRLLYDYITTANLLQLCASQATALVNAPAFATNQFYISRCQTLVDNKLISGTTVSDQAASALDQLHLAGWEPESDALHPSLSLFDTAASIAVTYANSYARASVTDRLCGYSFAATLADFKPAAIAPSVLASMFATGNGVPPTSTVQLINDRDLQHGPFMNGQSVSASNNRADANFDGAKCLRDLLTGTDSQAQALQSGVSQIQRSGNLHGKPALIVHGRSDGLLPVNHTSRPYLGFNRQQEGAASKLSYIEVENAQHFDAFIGAVSGYSNRYVPLHLYLIRALDAVYDNLTTGKALPPSQVVRTIPRGGATNTTTAPTLLPVNVPPISASPDAANQIAASTGSVDVPD
;
A
#
# COMPACT_ATOMS: atom_id res chain seq x y z
N MET A 1 -35.51 -27.27 62.79
CA MET A 1 -35.78 -28.09 63.99
C MET A 1 -34.63 -29.06 64.17
N HIS A 2 -34.21 -29.21 65.42
CA HIS A 2 -32.95 -29.83 65.86
C HIS A 2 -32.79 -31.30 65.45
N HIS A 3 -31.59 -31.61 64.96
CA HIS A 3 -30.76 -32.78 65.28
C HIS A 3 -31.45 -34.15 65.35
N ASP A 4 -31.37 -34.90 64.24
CA ASP A 4 -31.42 -36.36 64.27
C ASP A 4 -30.02 -36.94 64.45
N ASN A 5 -29.85 -37.65 65.57
CA ASN A 5 -28.66 -38.39 65.95
C ASN A 5 -28.58 -39.73 65.21
N PHE A 6 -27.59 -39.86 64.32
CA PHE A 6 -27.09 -41.16 63.85
C PHE A 6 -26.35 -41.87 64.99
N ARG A 7 -26.68 -43.15 65.19
CA ARG A 7 -26.19 -44.02 66.25
C ARG A 7 -25.41 -45.19 65.63
N ARG A 8 -24.28 -45.53 66.27
CA ARG A 8 -23.45 -46.76 66.18
C ARG A 8 -22.26 -46.69 65.22
N LEU A 9 -21.04 -46.48 65.73
CA LEU A 9 -20.16 -47.36 66.53
C LEU A 9 -19.56 -48.54 65.75
N GLY A 10 -18.23 -48.48 65.59
CA GLY A 10 -17.35 -49.54 65.09
C GLY A 10 -15.95 -48.98 64.82
N ASN A 11 -15.23 -48.57 65.88
CA ASN A 11 -13.95 -49.16 66.35
C ASN A 11 -12.79 -49.00 65.33
N ALA A 12 -11.84 -48.07 65.43
CA ALA A 12 -11.00 -47.60 66.55
C ALA A 12 -9.99 -48.64 67.10
N ALA A 13 -8.72 -48.50 66.71
CA ALA A 13 -7.50 -48.86 67.45
C ALA A 13 -6.30 -48.22 66.70
N PHE A 14 -5.79 -47.02 67.05
CA PHE A 14 -4.96 -46.61 68.20
C PHE A 14 -3.64 -47.37 68.39
N ALA A 15 -2.56 -46.80 67.83
CA ALA A 15 -1.19 -46.76 68.36
C ALA A 15 -0.32 -46.07 67.29
N ALA A 16 0.70 -45.25 67.53
CA ALA A 16 1.24 -44.54 68.67
C ALA A 16 2.38 -43.66 68.10
N ALA A 17 2.88 -42.72 68.91
CA ALA A 17 4.14 -41.99 68.72
C ALA A 17 4.16 -40.83 67.71
N ALA A 18 3.78 -39.66 68.25
CA ALA A 18 4.33 -38.38 67.89
C ALA A 18 5.83 -38.32 68.23
N ALA A 19 6.68 -37.92 67.29
CA ALA A 19 7.97 -37.32 67.61
C ALA A 19 8.51 -36.50 66.42
N LEU A 20 8.79 -35.23 66.71
CA LEU A 20 9.84 -34.40 66.11
C LEU A 20 9.56 -33.78 64.73
N LEU A 21 8.94 -32.60 64.82
CA LEU A 21 9.27 -31.38 64.11
C LEU A 21 10.71 -31.36 63.55
N ALA A 22 10.86 -31.54 62.24
CA ALA A 22 12.00 -31.08 61.46
C ALA A 22 11.47 -30.41 60.19
N VAL A 23 11.33 -29.08 60.31
CA VAL A 23 11.61 -28.03 59.34
C VAL A 23 11.96 -28.47 57.90
N ALA A 24 11.33 -27.76 56.97
CA ALA A 24 11.61 -27.65 55.53
C ALA A 24 10.91 -28.68 54.63
N CYS A 25 9.69 -28.29 54.24
CA CYS A 25 9.10 -28.59 52.95
C CYS A 25 10.17 -28.51 51.84
N GLY A 26 10.61 -29.66 51.33
CA GLY A 26 11.07 -29.78 49.95
C GLY A 26 9.86 -29.68 49.04
N GLY A 27 9.38 -28.46 48.84
CA GLY A 27 8.38 -28.14 47.83
C GLY A 27 9.06 -27.80 46.52
N GLY A 28 8.56 -28.39 45.43
CA GLY A 28 8.60 -27.77 44.11
C GLY A 28 9.67 -28.28 43.15
N ASP A 29 9.40 -29.43 42.53
CA ASP A 29 9.65 -29.61 41.09
C ASP A 29 8.31 -30.04 40.44
N SER A 30 7.23 -29.33 40.80
CA SER A 30 6.15 -29.18 39.83
C SER A 30 6.76 -28.30 38.74
N SER A 31 7.20 -28.90 37.64
CA SER A 31 7.35 -28.18 36.39
C SER A 31 5.96 -27.62 36.07
N ASP A 32 5.70 -26.44 36.59
CA ASP A 32 4.67 -25.52 36.14
C ASP A 32 4.93 -25.36 34.64
N GLY A 33 4.22 -26.17 33.86
CA GLY A 33 4.45 -26.41 32.44
C GLY A 33 4.38 -25.12 31.63
N ASN A 34 5.46 -24.34 31.65
CA ASN A 34 5.61 -23.08 30.96
C ASN A 34 6.16 -23.34 29.57
N THR A 35 5.39 -24.00 28.72
CA THR A 35 5.93 -24.53 27.46
C THR A 35 5.91 -23.52 26.31
N ASN A 36 5.28 -22.34 26.43
CA ASN A 36 5.20 -21.38 25.32
C ASN A 36 4.93 -19.94 25.79
N PRO A 37 5.88 -19.27 26.49
CA PRO A 37 5.73 -17.87 26.88
C PRO A 37 5.46 -16.95 25.68
N ASN A 38 4.62 -15.93 25.87
CA ASN A 38 4.33 -14.93 24.82
C ASN A 38 5.46 -13.89 24.76
N ILE A 39 6.52 -14.21 24.04
CA ILE A 39 7.69 -13.35 23.88
C ILE A 39 7.45 -12.36 22.75
N LYS A 40 7.67 -11.07 23.03
CA LYS A 40 7.61 -10.00 22.02
C LYS A 40 8.75 -10.21 20.99
N PRO A 41 8.49 -10.13 19.67
CA PRO A 41 9.54 -10.26 18.67
C PRO A 41 10.67 -9.25 18.92
N ALA A 42 11.92 -9.69 18.74
CA ALA A 42 13.10 -8.91 19.14
C ALA A 42 13.25 -7.58 18.38
N ASN A 43 12.77 -7.54 17.13
CA ASN A 43 12.73 -6.34 16.30
C ASN A 43 11.69 -5.31 16.76
N ILE A 44 10.69 -5.70 17.57
CA ILE A 44 9.63 -4.79 18.01
C ILE A 44 10.09 -3.99 19.23
N GLY A 45 10.21 -2.67 19.04
CA GLY A 45 10.59 -1.70 20.06
C GLY A 45 9.51 -1.47 21.13
N THR A 46 9.53 -0.29 21.75
CA THR A 46 8.52 0.11 22.74
C THR A 46 7.13 0.10 22.11
N VAL A 47 6.16 -0.50 22.82
CA VAL A 47 4.78 -0.66 22.35
C VAL A 47 3.87 0.30 23.10
N THR A 48 3.13 1.12 22.36
CA THR A 48 2.02 1.92 22.89
C THR A 48 0.72 1.18 22.63
N ILE A 49 -0.15 1.11 23.64
CA ILE A 49 -1.46 0.46 23.55
C ILE A 49 -2.53 1.49 23.85
N GLN A 50 -3.52 1.62 22.97
CA GLN A 50 -4.68 2.51 23.17
C GLN A 50 -5.98 1.74 22.99
N ALA A 51 -6.99 2.10 23.79
CA ALA A 51 -8.33 1.54 23.72
C ALA A 51 -9.32 2.56 23.17
N TYR A 52 -10.22 2.11 22.31
CA TYR A 52 -11.24 2.93 21.66
C TYR A 52 -12.63 2.37 21.95
N ASP A 53 -13.56 3.26 22.28
CA ASP A 53 -14.90 2.92 22.78
C ASP A 53 -15.88 2.48 21.68
N GLY A 54 -15.57 2.77 20.41
CA GLY A 54 -16.44 2.52 19.27
C GLY A 54 -17.58 3.54 19.13
N ALA A 55 -17.51 4.66 19.85
CA ALA A 55 -18.51 5.71 19.89
C ALA A 55 -17.89 7.08 19.62
N THR A 56 -17.10 7.59 20.56
CA THR A 56 -16.40 8.89 20.44
C THR A 56 -15.11 8.75 19.63
N ASP A 57 -14.50 7.57 19.67
CA ASP A 57 -13.35 7.19 18.86
C ASP A 57 -13.40 5.68 18.58
N ASP A 58 -12.83 5.23 17.46
CA ASP A 58 -12.92 3.85 17.03
C ASP A 58 -11.72 3.44 16.18
N LEU A 59 -11.56 2.13 15.98
CA LEU A 59 -10.43 1.57 15.23
C LEU A 59 -10.44 1.97 13.76
N LEU A 60 -11.62 1.99 13.13
CA LEU A 60 -11.77 2.13 11.68
C LEU A 60 -11.89 3.58 11.24
N THR A 61 -12.68 4.39 11.95
CA THR A 61 -13.08 5.73 11.49
C THR A 61 -12.59 6.86 12.40
N ALA A 62 -11.86 6.54 13.47
CA ALA A 62 -11.44 7.50 14.49
C ALA A 62 -12.60 8.33 15.10
N GLY A 63 -13.79 7.73 15.23
CA GLY A 63 -15.00 8.38 15.72
C GLY A 63 -15.80 9.15 14.66
N LEU A 64 -15.36 9.21 13.41
CA LEU A 64 -16.03 9.94 12.33
C LEU A 64 -17.30 9.25 11.82
N GLY A 65 -17.32 7.92 11.83
CA GLY A 65 -18.34 7.10 11.19
C GLY A 65 -18.29 7.19 9.66
N LYS A 66 -19.17 6.45 8.99
CA LYS A 66 -19.33 6.52 7.52
C LYS A 66 -19.55 7.96 7.05
N ASP A 67 -20.34 8.74 7.78
CA ASP A 67 -20.74 10.09 7.33
C ASP A 67 -19.56 11.06 7.45
N GLY A 68 -18.78 10.97 8.51
CA GLY A 68 -17.56 11.76 8.66
C GLY A 68 -16.46 11.34 7.68
N LEU A 69 -16.38 10.07 7.29
CA LEU A 69 -15.48 9.63 6.20
C LEU A 69 -15.94 10.11 4.82
N ALA A 70 -17.26 10.17 4.57
CA ALA A 70 -17.83 10.66 3.32
C ALA A 70 -17.79 12.19 3.20
N SER A 71 -17.77 12.90 4.33
CA SER A 71 -17.67 14.36 4.41
C SER A 71 -16.52 14.90 3.55
N ALA A 72 -16.75 16.03 2.87
CA ALA A 72 -15.68 16.78 2.21
C ALA A 72 -14.88 17.65 3.20
N THR A 73 -15.42 17.89 4.39
CA THR A 73 -14.77 18.66 5.46
C THR A 73 -13.84 17.74 6.25
N ALA A 74 -12.54 17.94 6.07
CA ALA A 74 -11.52 17.20 6.81
C ALA A 74 -11.51 17.55 8.32
N PRO A 75 -11.20 16.58 9.20
CA PRO A 75 -11.07 16.81 10.64
C PRO A 75 -9.71 17.46 10.95
N VAL A 76 -9.53 18.71 10.52
CA VAL A 76 -8.29 19.45 10.72
C VAL A 76 -8.01 19.66 12.22
N PRO A 77 -6.73 19.62 12.65
CA PRO A 77 -6.35 19.87 14.04
C PRO A 77 -6.78 21.26 14.52
N ALA A 78 -7.16 21.38 15.80
CA ALA A 78 -7.58 22.64 16.40
C ALA A 78 -6.43 23.67 16.44
N SER A 79 -5.20 23.21 16.64
CA SER A 79 -3.97 24.02 16.54
C SER A 79 -3.12 23.51 15.37
N PRO A 80 -3.29 24.06 14.15
CA PRO A 80 -2.68 23.49 12.94
C PRO A 80 -1.15 23.37 12.95
N ASN A 81 -0.45 24.23 13.70
CA ASN A 81 1.01 24.19 13.83
C ASN A 81 1.52 23.25 14.92
N SER A 82 0.63 22.75 15.79
CA SER A 82 0.97 21.88 16.91
C SER A 82 -0.14 20.84 17.14
N PRO A 83 -0.42 19.99 16.15
CA PRO A 83 -1.45 18.98 16.26
C PRO A 83 -1.06 17.92 17.28
N THR A 84 -2.03 17.45 18.05
CA THR A 84 -1.83 16.31 18.96
C THR A 84 -1.75 15.00 18.17
N ALA A 85 -1.14 13.97 18.78
CA ALA A 85 -1.10 12.62 18.21
C ALA A 85 -2.50 12.07 17.88
N ALA A 86 -3.50 12.34 18.73
CA ALA A 86 -4.87 11.91 18.51
C ALA A 86 -5.53 12.62 17.30
N GLU A 87 -5.31 13.93 17.14
CA GLU A 87 -5.79 14.68 15.98
C GLU A 87 -5.11 14.20 14.69
N LEU A 88 -3.80 13.94 14.72
CA LEU A 88 -3.06 13.40 13.59
C LEU A 88 -3.54 12.00 13.19
N ARG A 89 -3.80 11.11 14.15
CA ARG A 89 -4.38 9.79 13.90
C ARG A 89 -5.75 9.91 13.21
N ARG A 90 -6.65 10.73 13.76
CA ARG A 90 -7.98 10.95 13.17
C ARG A 90 -7.89 11.48 11.75
N TYR A 91 -7.03 12.46 11.53
CA TYR A 91 -6.85 13.05 10.21
C TYR A 91 -6.18 12.08 9.22
N ALA A 92 -5.24 11.26 9.69
CA ALA A 92 -4.60 10.23 8.88
C ALA A 92 -5.61 9.15 8.44
N ILE A 93 -6.45 8.67 9.36
CA ILE A 93 -7.50 7.69 9.04
C ILE A 93 -8.48 8.26 8.01
N TYR A 94 -9.00 9.48 8.23
CA TYR A 94 -9.86 10.17 7.27
C TYR A 94 -9.22 10.25 5.88
N THR A 95 -7.99 10.75 5.80
CA THR A 95 -7.31 10.97 4.52
C THR A 95 -6.99 9.66 3.82
N ASN A 96 -6.43 8.68 4.53
CA ASN A 96 -5.98 7.43 3.91
C ASN A 96 -7.14 6.52 3.50
N TYR A 97 -8.28 6.57 4.20
CA TYR A 97 -9.49 5.90 3.75
C TYR A 97 -9.96 6.46 2.40
N ARG A 98 -10.11 7.79 2.33
CA ARG A 98 -10.55 8.50 1.11
C ARG A 98 -9.56 8.45 -0.04
N ALA A 99 -8.29 8.18 0.24
CA ALA A 99 -7.23 8.10 -0.77
C ALA A 99 -7.16 6.73 -1.48
N ILE A 100 -7.92 5.73 -1.01
CA ILE A 100 -8.02 4.40 -1.62
C ILE A 100 -9.42 4.13 -2.14
N VAL A 101 -10.46 4.66 -1.49
CA VAL A 101 -11.85 4.29 -1.78
C VAL A 101 -12.63 5.47 -2.35
N ASP A 102 -13.47 5.24 -3.35
CA ASP A 102 -14.53 6.18 -3.74
C ASP A 102 -15.54 6.27 -2.59
N THR A 103 -15.50 7.37 -1.84
CA THR A 103 -16.38 7.63 -0.69
C THR A 103 -17.65 8.38 -1.06
N THR A 104 -17.95 8.53 -2.36
CA THR A 104 -19.19 9.14 -2.82
C THR A 104 -20.35 8.14 -2.73
N ALA A 105 -21.52 8.62 -2.32
CA ALA A 105 -22.74 7.80 -2.30
C ALA A 105 -23.07 7.26 -3.70
N GLY A 106 -22.84 8.06 -4.74
CA GLY A 106 -23.03 7.65 -6.13
C GLY A 106 -22.12 6.50 -6.55
N GLY A 107 -20.90 6.39 -6.00
CA GLY A 107 -19.96 5.31 -6.25
C GLY A 107 -20.29 3.99 -5.53
N GLY A 108 -21.30 3.98 -4.67
CA GLY A 108 -21.69 2.80 -3.87
C GLY A 108 -21.24 2.86 -2.42
N PHE A 109 -20.60 3.95 -1.97
CA PHE A 109 -20.24 4.11 -0.57
C PHE A 109 -21.50 4.23 0.30
N GLY A 110 -21.60 3.33 1.28
CA GLY A 110 -22.75 3.17 2.18
C GLY A 110 -23.86 2.25 1.67
N SER A 111 -23.78 1.75 0.43
CA SER A 111 -24.79 0.87 -0.18
C SER A 111 -24.22 -0.45 -0.72
N LEU A 112 -23.01 -0.45 -1.27
CA LEU A 112 -22.30 -1.64 -1.77
C LEU A 112 -21.08 -1.98 -0.90
N TYR A 113 -20.45 -0.97 -0.31
CA TYR A 113 -19.31 -1.09 0.60
C TYR A 113 -19.26 0.11 1.54
N GLY A 114 -18.35 0.13 2.51
CA GLY A 114 -18.18 1.20 3.48
C GLY A 114 -18.66 0.82 4.89
N PRO A 115 -18.35 1.61 5.93
CA PRO A 115 -18.39 1.15 7.32
C PRO A 115 -19.73 0.57 7.79
N ASN A 116 -20.87 1.08 7.31
CA ASN A 116 -22.19 0.61 7.69
C ASN A 116 -22.68 -0.64 6.93
N VAL A 117 -21.98 -1.07 5.88
CA VAL A 117 -22.27 -2.33 5.22
C VAL A 117 -21.61 -3.45 6.04
N ASP A 118 -22.38 -4.35 6.63
CA ASP A 118 -21.85 -5.38 7.53
C ASP A 118 -21.01 -6.44 6.78
N ALA A 119 -20.43 -7.39 7.53
CA ALA A 119 -19.61 -8.46 6.97
C ALA A 119 -20.37 -9.46 6.06
N GLN A 120 -21.70 -9.39 6.02
CA GLN A 120 -22.56 -10.18 5.15
C GLN A 120 -23.05 -9.37 3.94
N GLY A 121 -22.65 -8.10 3.84
CA GLY A 121 -23.05 -7.21 2.75
C GLY A 121 -24.38 -6.49 3.00
N ASN A 122 -24.96 -6.55 4.20
CA ASN A 122 -26.21 -5.86 4.49
C ASN A 122 -25.95 -4.40 4.85
N VAL A 123 -26.76 -3.50 4.29
CA VAL A 123 -26.73 -2.07 4.65
C VAL A 123 -27.40 -1.88 6.00
N THR A 124 -26.61 -1.48 7.01
CA THR A 124 -27.13 -1.17 8.36
C THR A 124 -27.46 0.32 8.51
N THR A 125 -28.23 0.66 9.53
CA THR A 125 -28.55 2.04 9.93
C THR A 125 -27.45 2.72 10.75
N GLY A 126 -26.40 1.97 11.13
CA GLY A 126 -25.32 2.45 11.99
C GLY A 126 -24.25 3.27 11.26
N GLN A 127 -23.33 3.84 12.04
CA GLN A 127 -22.17 4.57 11.52
C GLN A 127 -20.97 3.67 11.20
N GLY A 128 -21.03 2.37 11.52
CA GLY A 128 -19.96 1.41 11.24
C GLY A 128 -18.70 1.55 12.10
N LYS A 129 -18.80 2.20 13.28
CA LYS A 129 -17.69 2.39 14.21
C LYS A 129 -17.36 1.08 14.95
N ILE A 130 -16.09 0.81 15.18
CA ILE A 130 -15.62 -0.46 15.76
C ILE A 130 -14.75 -0.22 17.00
N ALA A 131 -15.25 -0.62 18.17
CA ALA A 131 -14.51 -0.59 19.43
C ALA A 131 -13.38 -1.63 19.46
N GLY A 132 -12.31 -1.34 20.19
CA GLY A 132 -11.22 -2.29 20.38
C GLY A 132 -9.95 -1.65 20.90
N VAL A 133 -8.82 -2.30 20.63
CA VAL A 133 -7.49 -1.78 20.98
C VAL A 133 -6.55 -1.73 19.80
N GLU A 134 -5.59 -0.83 19.90
CA GLU A 134 -4.55 -0.59 18.92
C GLU A 134 -3.18 -0.67 19.60
N TYR A 135 -2.29 -1.46 19.02
CA TYR A 135 -0.89 -1.61 19.44
C TYR A 135 0.00 -0.97 18.38
N LEU A 136 0.84 -0.01 18.77
CA LEU A 136 1.73 0.74 17.87
C LEU A 136 3.18 0.59 18.33
N ALA A 137 4.08 0.25 17.41
CA ALA A 137 5.51 0.13 17.68
C ALA A 137 6.35 0.30 16.40
N PHE A 138 7.64 0.59 16.56
CA PHE A 138 8.60 0.41 15.47
C PHE A 138 9.09 -1.05 15.45
N SER A 139 9.22 -1.60 14.25
CA SER A 139 10.13 -2.70 13.96
C SER A 139 11.46 -2.10 13.48
N ASP A 140 12.55 -2.47 14.15
CA ASP A 140 13.89 -1.98 13.83
C ASP A 140 14.95 -3.02 14.26
N ASP A 141 16.15 -2.94 13.69
CA ASP A 141 17.29 -3.79 14.01
C ASP A 141 18.11 -3.28 15.22
N GLY A 142 17.66 -2.20 15.85
CA GLY A 142 18.32 -1.50 16.95
C GLY A 142 19.14 -0.29 16.51
N SER A 143 19.29 -0.05 15.20
CA SER A 143 20.02 1.10 14.67
C SER A 143 19.23 2.41 14.69
N GLY A 144 17.89 2.33 14.79
CA GLY A 144 16.97 3.44 14.59
C GLY A 144 16.94 3.96 13.14
N GLN A 145 17.46 3.18 12.18
CA GLN A 145 17.55 3.56 10.77
C GLN A 145 16.52 2.85 9.88
N GLU A 146 15.87 1.79 10.37
CA GLU A 146 14.72 1.18 9.69
C GLU A 146 13.44 1.86 10.15
N ASN A 147 13.19 1.83 11.46
CA ASN A 147 12.00 2.35 12.16
C ASN A 147 10.73 2.15 11.35
N VAL A 148 10.44 0.90 10.99
CA VAL A 148 9.25 0.52 10.22
C VAL A 148 8.05 0.55 11.16
N THR A 149 7.05 1.37 10.86
CA THR A 149 5.90 1.51 11.76
C THR A 149 4.99 0.28 11.62
N MET A 150 4.75 -0.39 12.74
CA MET A 150 3.86 -1.54 12.85
C MET A 150 2.64 -1.15 13.69
N LEU A 151 1.45 -1.54 13.23
CA LEU A 151 0.19 -1.32 13.94
C LEU A 151 -0.61 -2.62 13.98
N VAL A 152 -1.17 -2.95 15.13
CA VAL A 152 -2.13 -4.06 15.23
C VAL A 152 -3.41 -3.55 15.85
N GLN A 153 -4.52 -3.69 15.13
CA GLN A 153 -5.85 -3.40 15.63
C GLN A 153 -6.56 -4.72 16.00
N ILE A 154 -7.15 -4.78 17.18
CA ILE A 154 -7.91 -5.94 17.66
C ILE A 154 -9.30 -5.45 18.08
N PRO A 155 -10.36 -5.78 17.33
CA PRO A 155 -11.71 -5.36 17.67
C PRO A 155 -12.22 -6.10 18.92
N ASN A 156 -13.11 -5.49 19.68
CA ASN A 156 -13.73 -6.15 20.84
C ASN A 156 -14.59 -7.37 20.46
N THR A 157 -14.99 -7.45 19.18
CA THR A 157 -15.70 -8.61 18.60
C THR A 157 -14.77 -9.79 18.26
N PHE A 158 -13.47 -9.70 18.57
CA PHE A 158 -12.51 -10.78 18.30
C PHE A 158 -12.92 -12.10 18.96
N ASN A 159 -13.03 -13.16 18.13
CA ASN A 159 -13.50 -14.47 18.57
C ASN A 159 -12.32 -15.41 18.87
N GLN A 160 -11.99 -15.61 20.15
CA GLN A 160 -10.91 -16.52 20.58
C GLN A 160 -11.11 -17.99 20.16
N SER A 161 -12.34 -18.40 19.83
CA SER A 161 -12.64 -19.77 19.34
C SER A 161 -12.47 -19.91 17.83
N LYS A 162 -12.41 -18.79 17.10
CA LYS A 162 -12.17 -18.73 15.64
C LYS A 162 -11.26 -17.53 15.33
N PRO A 163 -10.03 -17.51 15.87
CA PRO A 163 -9.19 -16.33 15.74
C PRO A 163 -8.75 -16.19 14.29
N CYS A 164 -8.82 -14.96 13.77
CA CYS A 164 -8.38 -14.62 12.43
C CYS A 164 -7.62 -13.31 12.42
N MET A 165 -6.79 -13.13 11.41
CA MET A 165 -6.04 -11.92 11.16
C MET A 165 -5.98 -11.65 9.67
N ILE A 166 -5.98 -10.38 9.28
CA ILE A 166 -5.54 -9.99 7.95
C ILE A 166 -4.36 -9.03 8.05
N THR A 167 -3.51 -9.01 7.02
CA THR A 167 -2.60 -7.88 6.85
C THR A 167 -3.30 -6.76 6.09
N ALA A 168 -2.94 -5.53 6.41
CA ALA A 168 -3.29 -4.35 5.64
C ALA A 168 -2.01 -3.49 5.50
N THR A 169 -1.08 -4.01 4.71
CA THR A 169 0.19 -3.32 4.44
C THR A 169 -0.07 -2.04 3.63
N SER A 170 0.57 -0.92 3.95
CA SER A 170 0.21 0.38 3.37
C SER A 170 0.31 0.38 1.83
N SER A 171 -0.66 1.03 1.17
CA SER A 171 -0.63 1.26 -0.28
C SER A 171 0.25 2.45 -0.64
N GLY A 172 0.80 2.47 -1.86
CA GLY A 172 1.70 3.52 -2.33
C GLY A 172 2.94 3.64 -1.45
N SER A 173 3.30 4.85 -1.03
CA SER A 173 4.41 5.13 -0.11
C SER A 173 3.93 5.72 1.21
N ARG A 174 2.64 5.52 1.52
CA ARG A 174 1.95 6.11 2.67
C ARG A 174 2.48 5.57 4.00
N GLY A 175 2.10 6.25 5.08
CA GLY A 175 2.31 5.77 6.45
C GLY A 175 1.45 4.56 6.81
N VAL A 176 1.48 4.17 8.09
CA VAL A 176 0.89 2.91 8.58
C VAL A 176 -0.63 2.81 8.38
N TYR A 177 -1.36 3.92 8.39
CA TYR A 177 -2.81 3.96 8.11
C TYR A 177 -3.15 3.87 6.61
N GLY A 178 -2.14 3.80 5.74
CA GLY A 178 -2.26 3.82 4.29
C GLY A 178 -2.95 2.60 3.67
N ALA A 179 -3.57 1.73 4.46
CA ALA A 179 -4.46 0.66 4.01
C ALA A 179 -5.65 0.46 4.98
N ILE A 180 -6.05 1.50 5.72
CA ILE A 180 -7.13 1.42 6.72
C ILE A 180 -8.43 0.88 6.12
N ALA A 181 -8.75 1.24 4.87
CA ALA A 181 -9.92 0.75 4.15
C ALA A 181 -9.85 -0.76 3.81
N VAL A 182 -8.66 -1.35 3.65
CA VAL A 182 -8.51 -2.80 3.50
C VAL A 182 -8.80 -3.48 4.85
N GLY A 183 -8.25 -2.91 5.92
CA GLY A 183 -8.45 -3.40 7.29
C GLY A 183 -9.92 -3.46 7.72
N GLU A 184 -10.77 -2.60 7.14
CA GLU A 184 -12.23 -2.60 7.37
C GLU A 184 -12.84 -4.00 7.29
N TRP A 185 -12.48 -4.79 6.28
CA TRP A 185 -13.01 -6.13 6.09
C TRP A 185 -12.70 -7.04 7.29
N GLY A 186 -11.46 -6.99 7.79
CA GLY A 186 -11.02 -7.80 8.92
C GLY A 186 -11.73 -7.39 10.21
N LEU A 187 -11.79 -6.09 10.49
CA LEU A 187 -12.43 -5.56 11.70
C LEU A 187 -13.92 -5.94 11.77
N LYS A 188 -14.65 -5.83 10.66
CA LYS A 188 -16.08 -6.20 10.59
C LYS A 188 -16.34 -7.69 10.85
N ARG A 189 -15.36 -8.55 10.57
CA ARG A 189 -15.43 -10.00 10.83
C ARG A 189 -14.88 -10.41 12.21
N GLY A 190 -14.47 -9.44 13.03
CA GLY A 190 -13.83 -9.73 14.32
C GLY A 190 -12.42 -10.30 14.16
N CYS A 191 -11.76 -10.07 13.01
CA CYS A 191 -10.35 -10.41 12.86
C CYS A 191 -9.47 -9.28 13.40
N ALA A 192 -8.29 -9.64 13.90
CA ALA A 192 -7.23 -8.66 14.09
C ALA A 192 -6.74 -8.14 12.72
N VAL A 193 -6.19 -6.94 12.69
CA VAL A 193 -5.56 -6.40 11.48
C VAL A 193 -4.14 -5.96 11.80
N ALA A 194 -3.17 -6.52 11.08
CA ALA A 194 -1.77 -6.15 11.16
C ALA A 194 -1.40 -5.21 9.99
N TYR A 195 -1.03 -3.98 10.30
CA TYR A 195 -0.58 -2.98 9.34
C TYR A 195 0.92 -2.76 9.47
N THR A 196 1.52 -2.34 8.36
CA THR A 196 2.88 -1.82 8.34
C THR A 196 2.98 -0.72 7.30
N ASP A 197 3.78 0.31 7.58
CA ASP A 197 4.17 1.31 6.59
C ASP A 197 5.24 0.80 5.60
N LYS A 198 5.67 -0.45 5.76
CA LYS A 198 6.65 -1.16 4.91
C LYS A 198 7.93 -0.36 4.65
N GLY A 199 8.30 0.50 5.61
CA GLY A 199 9.53 1.30 5.60
C GLY A 199 9.47 2.56 4.75
N THR A 200 8.30 3.01 4.29
CA THR A 200 8.19 4.17 3.39
C THR A 200 7.88 5.48 4.10
N GLY A 201 6.87 5.56 4.96
CA GLY A 201 6.48 6.77 5.69
C GLY A 201 6.06 7.98 4.83
N ALA A 202 5.12 8.80 5.32
CA ALA A 202 4.57 9.92 4.55
C ALA A 202 5.15 11.30 4.90
N ALA A 203 5.64 11.49 6.14
CA ALA A 203 6.11 12.78 6.62
C ALA A 203 7.62 12.96 6.34
N PRO A 204 8.06 14.13 5.86
CA PRO A 204 9.45 14.37 5.53
C PRO A 204 10.28 14.72 6.76
N HIS A 205 11.60 14.56 6.63
CA HIS A 205 12.57 15.35 7.38
C HIS A 205 12.67 16.74 6.72
N ASP A 206 12.38 17.79 7.46
CA ASP A 206 12.56 19.18 7.02
C ASP A 206 13.98 19.65 7.31
N LEU A 207 14.77 19.88 6.27
CA LEU A 207 16.20 20.17 6.38
C LEU A 207 16.50 21.61 6.80
N ASP A 208 15.56 22.54 6.63
CA ASP A 208 15.72 23.93 7.08
C ASP A 208 15.67 24.01 8.60
N THR A 209 14.72 23.30 9.21
CA THR A 209 14.52 23.31 10.67
C THR A 209 15.18 22.13 11.40
N ASP A 210 15.77 21.18 10.66
CA ASP A 210 16.30 19.89 11.16
C ASP A 210 15.26 19.16 12.04
N THR A 211 13.98 19.18 11.63
CA THR A 211 12.87 18.53 12.36
C THR A 211 12.36 17.28 11.65
N VAL A 212 12.06 16.25 12.44
CA VAL A 212 11.67 14.92 11.97
C VAL A 212 10.33 14.47 12.56
N PRO A 213 9.57 13.62 11.86
CA PRO A 213 8.38 12.99 12.40
C PRO A 213 8.73 11.87 13.39
N LEU A 214 7.89 11.69 14.41
CA LEU A 214 7.86 10.55 15.33
C LEU A 214 6.82 9.51 14.86
N ILE A 215 6.71 8.40 15.59
CA ILE A 215 5.84 7.28 15.24
C ILE A 215 4.35 7.66 15.14
N ASP A 216 3.91 8.63 15.92
CA ASP A 216 2.53 9.13 15.97
C ASP A 216 2.29 10.35 15.06
N GLY A 217 3.31 10.75 14.29
CA GLY A 217 3.27 11.86 13.37
C GLY A 217 3.63 13.23 13.96
N THR A 218 3.70 13.35 15.28
CA THR A 218 4.20 14.59 15.91
C THR A 218 5.66 14.83 15.52
N ARG A 219 6.14 16.06 15.66
CA ARG A 219 7.47 16.46 15.17
C ARG A 219 8.34 17.01 16.28
N THR A 220 9.64 16.75 16.19
CA THR A 220 10.67 17.30 17.08
C THR A 220 11.99 17.49 16.32
N THR A 221 13.01 18.09 16.94
CA THR A 221 14.33 18.18 16.31
C THR A 221 14.93 16.80 16.11
N ARG A 222 15.71 16.62 15.04
CA ARG A 222 16.41 15.35 14.76
C ARG A 222 17.29 14.91 15.94
N SER A 223 17.95 15.86 16.60
CA SER A 223 18.77 15.61 17.79
C SER A 223 17.96 15.09 18.99
N ALA A 224 16.78 15.65 19.25
CA ALA A 224 15.91 15.22 20.34
C ALA A 224 15.21 13.88 20.04
N ALA A 225 14.88 13.62 18.78
CA ALA A 225 14.29 12.34 18.37
C ALA A 225 15.27 11.17 18.55
N GLY A 226 16.55 11.35 18.20
CA GLY A 226 17.54 10.29 18.23
C GLY A 226 17.07 9.06 17.43
N THR A 227 17.14 7.88 18.03
CA THR A 227 16.65 6.63 17.43
C THR A 227 15.12 6.51 17.37
N ASN A 228 14.36 7.47 17.93
CA ASN A 228 12.89 7.49 17.86
C ASN A 228 12.35 8.25 16.64
N ALA A 229 13.22 8.83 15.81
CA ALA A 229 12.79 9.46 14.55
C ALA A 229 12.19 8.40 13.63
N GLN A 230 10.95 8.59 13.18
CA GLN A 230 10.36 7.71 12.16
C GLN A 230 11.20 7.74 10.87
N PHE A 231 11.79 8.90 10.59
CA PHE A 231 12.80 9.08 9.57
C PHE A 231 13.70 10.29 9.87
N ALA A 232 15.00 10.07 9.77
CA ALA A 232 15.99 11.13 9.69
C ALA A 232 16.88 10.86 8.47
N ALA A 233 16.96 11.83 7.56
CA ALA A 233 17.86 11.73 6.41
C ALA A 233 19.31 11.62 6.88
N ARG A 234 20.11 10.82 6.17
CA ARG A 234 21.56 10.74 6.38
C ARG A 234 22.29 11.54 5.30
N PRO A 235 23.37 12.25 5.65
CA PRO A 235 24.17 12.96 4.66
C PRO A 235 24.82 11.98 3.68
N GLY A 236 24.98 12.41 2.42
CA GLY A 236 25.91 11.77 1.50
C GLY A 236 27.33 12.28 1.76
N ILE A 237 28.00 12.75 0.71
CA ILE A 237 29.32 13.37 0.83
C ILE A 237 29.25 14.74 1.54
N LEU A 238 28.18 15.49 1.30
CA LEU A 238 27.92 16.78 1.94
C LEU A 238 27.17 16.58 3.24
N SER A 239 27.54 17.35 4.27
CA SER A 239 26.72 17.42 5.48
C SER A 239 25.34 18.00 5.15
N LEU A 240 24.32 17.65 5.94
CA LEU A 240 22.97 18.19 5.72
C LEU A 240 22.96 19.72 5.87
N ALA A 241 23.73 20.27 6.82
CA ALA A 241 23.83 21.71 7.04
C ALA A 241 24.45 22.44 5.84
N ASP A 242 25.56 21.91 5.30
CA ASP A 242 26.20 22.50 4.11
C ASP A 242 25.29 22.38 2.88
N PHE A 243 24.59 21.26 2.75
CA PHE A 243 23.61 21.07 1.68
C PHE A 243 22.46 22.07 1.79
N THR A 244 21.84 22.24 2.97
CA THR A 244 20.76 23.20 3.19
C THR A 244 21.23 24.64 2.95
N ALA A 245 22.46 24.99 3.33
CA ALA A 245 23.01 26.32 3.05
C ALA A 245 23.16 26.60 1.54
N GLN A 246 23.50 25.58 0.75
CA GLN A 246 23.64 25.70 -0.72
C GLN A 246 22.28 25.60 -1.44
N VAL A 247 21.38 24.79 -0.92
CA VAL A 247 20.11 24.41 -1.53
C VAL A 247 19.03 24.43 -0.43
N PRO A 248 18.56 25.62 -0.02
CA PRO A 248 17.62 25.76 1.10
C PRO A 248 16.24 25.18 0.77
N HIS A 249 15.37 24.98 1.75
CA HIS A 249 13.96 24.60 1.56
C HIS A 249 13.71 23.19 1.04
N ARG A 250 14.69 22.28 1.19
CA ARG A 250 14.56 20.91 0.71
C ARG A 250 14.04 19.96 1.78
N LEU A 251 13.24 19.02 1.34
CA LEU A 251 12.59 18.00 2.16
C LEU A 251 13.11 16.63 1.78
N ALA A 252 13.44 15.82 2.78
CA ALA A 252 13.79 14.43 2.56
C ALA A 252 12.61 13.53 2.91
N PHE A 253 12.27 12.57 2.05
CA PHE A 253 11.24 11.58 2.30
C PHE A 253 11.87 10.20 2.47
N LYS A 254 11.34 9.40 3.40
CA LYS A 254 11.96 8.14 3.83
C LYS A 254 12.05 7.10 2.70
N HIS A 255 11.02 6.93 1.87
CA HIS A 255 11.08 6.02 0.73
C HIS A 255 12.23 6.38 -0.21
N ALA A 256 12.36 7.66 -0.59
CA ALA A 256 13.41 8.12 -1.50
C ALA A 256 14.80 8.11 -0.83
N HIS A 257 14.93 8.68 0.37
CA HIS A 257 16.19 9.17 0.92
C HIS A 257 16.65 8.48 2.22
N SER A 258 16.07 7.32 2.57
CA SER A 258 16.61 6.48 3.65
C SER A 258 17.96 5.84 3.30
N GLN A 259 18.36 5.91 2.02
CA GLN A 259 19.47 5.13 1.45
C GLN A 259 19.26 3.62 1.65
N ARG A 260 17.99 3.21 1.70
CA ARG A 260 17.53 1.84 1.76
C ARG A 260 16.64 1.56 0.56
N ASN A 261 16.55 0.28 0.23
CA ASN A 261 15.58 -0.25 -0.71
C ASN A 261 14.52 -0.98 0.12
N PRO A 262 13.46 -0.30 0.61
CA PRO A 262 12.44 -0.94 1.42
C PRO A 262 11.63 -1.96 0.60
N GLU A 263 11.53 -1.80 -0.72
CA GLU A 263 10.76 -2.72 -1.57
C GLU A 263 11.27 -4.16 -1.52
N LYS A 264 12.60 -4.36 -1.44
CA LYS A 264 13.17 -5.70 -1.26
C LYS A 264 12.71 -6.37 0.05
N ASP A 265 12.38 -5.55 1.06
CA ASP A 265 12.04 -5.97 2.43
C ASP A 265 10.52 -5.90 2.70
N TRP A 266 9.69 -5.53 1.72
CA TRP A 266 8.24 -5.39 1.93
C TRP A 266 7.60 -6.68 2.49
N GLY A 267 7.93 -7.84 1.93
CA GLY A 267 7.45 -9.13 2.44
C GLY A 267 7.91 -9.42 3.86
N LYS A 268 9.20 -9.17 4.17
CA LYS A 268 9.76 -9.27 5.53
C LYS A 268 8.98 -8.40 6.52
N PHE A 269 8.73 -7.14 6.18
CA PHE A 269 8.02 -6.23 7.08
C PHE A 269 6.55 -6.62 7.28
N THR A 270 5.89 -7.13 6.25
CA THR A 270 4.54 -7.70 6.39
C THR A 270 4.53 -8.95 7.28
N LEU A 271 5.52 -9.85 7.17
CA LEU A 271 5.66 -11.00 8.07
C LEU A 271 5.91 -10.57 9.53
N GLN A 272 6.78 -9.59 9.76
CA GLN A 272 7.01 -9.03 11.09
C GLN A 272 5.74 -8.38 11.67
N ALA A 273 4.90 -7.76 10.84
CA ALA A 273 3.60 -7.24 11.28
C ALA A 273 2.66 -8.38 11.74
N ILE A 274 2.68 -9.53 11.06
CA ILE A 274 1.93 -10.73 11.48
C ILE A 274 2.47 -11.25 12.82
N GLU A 275 3.78 -11.36 12.99
CA GLU A 275 4.38 -11.80 14.26
C GLU A 275 4.03 -10.86 15.41
N PHE A 276 4.09 -9.54 15.18
CA PHE A 276 3.63 -8.53 16.13
C PHE A 276 2.14 -8.69 16.44
N GLY A 277 1.33 -8.99 15.43
CA GLY A 277 -0.10 -9.30 15.57
C GLY A 277 -0.36 -10.52 16.44
N ILE A 278 0.37 -11.62 16.23
CA ILE A 278 0.26 -12.85 17.02
C ILE A 278 0.63 -12.54 18.48
N TRP A 279 1.70 -11.79 18.68
CA TRP A 279 2.09 -11.35 20.03
C TRP A 279 1.00 -10.49 20.68
N ALA A 280 0.45 -9.49 19.98
CA ALA A 280 -0.58 -8.59 20.51
C ALA A 280 -1.90 -9.32 20.83
N ILE A 281 -2.31 -10.28 19.99
CA ILE A 281 -3.47 -11.15 20.28
C ILE A 281 -3.25 -11.91 21.59
N ASN A 282 -2.06 -12.47 21.80
CA ASN A 282 -1.75 -13.22 23.02
C ASN A 282 -1.48 -12.30 24.21
N ASP A 283 -1.01 -11.08 24.01
CA ASP A 283 -0.93 -10.05 25.03
C ASP A 283 -2.32 -9.77 25.64
N ARG A 284 -3.35 -9.73 24.79
CA ARG A 284 -4.74 -9.51 25.23
C ARG A 284 -5.44 -10.77 25.73
N PHE A 285 -5.30 -11.89 25.02
CA PHE A 285 -6.14 -13.09 25.21
C PHE A 285 -5.38 -14.36 25.60
N GLY A 286 -4.05 -14.30 25.64
CA GLY A 286 -3.22 -15.42 26.10
C GLY A 286 -3.56 -15.77 27.55
N THR A 287 -3.58 -17.06 27.85
CA THR A 287 -3.76 -17.51 29.23
C THR A 287 -2.56 -17.08 30.06
N VAL A 288 -2.79 -16.75 31.33
CA VAL A 288 -1.71 -16.42 32.27
C VAL A 288 -1.39 -17.68 33.06
N ALA A 289 -0.13 -18.12 33.01
CA ALA A 289 0.33 -19.24 33.81
C ALA A 289 0.33 -18.89 35.31
N SER A 290 0.42 -19.90 36.18
CA SER A 290 0.43 -19.71 37.65
C SER A 290 1.53 -18.77 38.16
N ASN A 291 2.65 -18.68 37.45
CA ASN A 291 3.76 -17.77 37.75
C ASN A 291 3.54 -16.33 37.23
N GLY A 292 2.37 -16.01 36.68
CA GLY A 292 2.04 -14.70 36.12
C GLY A 292 2.52 -14.47 34.69
N VAL A 293 3.25 -15.42 34.08
CA VAL A 293 3.74 -15.30 32.70
C VAL A 293 2.61 -15.54 31.71
N ARG A 294 2.37 -14.55 30.86
CA ARG A 294 1.41 -14.64 29.75
C ARG A 294 1.90 -15.61 28.68
N GLN A 295 1.03 -16.53 28.29
CA GLN A 295 1.33 -17.62 27.36
C GLN A 295 0.84 -17.30 25.95
N ARG A 296 1.52 -17.85 24.95
CA ARG A 296 1.10 -17.81 23.54
C ARG A 296 0.09 -18.92 23.25
N THR A 297 -1.08 -18.83 23.89
CA THR A 297 -2.18 -19.81 23.81
C THR A 297 -2.81 -19.90 22.43
N LEU A 298 -2.93 -18.74 21.75
CA LEU A 298 -3.37 -18.60 20.37
C LEU A 298 -2.12 -18.54 19.47
N ALA A 299 -1.46 -19.67 19.31
CA ALA A 299 -0.30 -19.81 18.41
C ALA A 299 -0.71 -19.69 16.93
N LYS A 300 0.28 -19.47 16.04
CA LYS A 300 0.04 -19.28 14.58
C LYS A 300 -0.87 -20.34 13.97
N SER A 301 -0.70 -21.62 14.33
CA SER A 301 -1.49 -22.73 13.80
C SER A 301 -2.98 -22.71 14.18
N LYS A 302 -3.40 -21.81 15.07
CA LYS A 302 -4.80 -21.63 15.47
C LYS A 302 -5.45 -20.41 14.81
N ILE A 303 -4.66 -19.51 14.23
CA ILE A 303 -5.12 -18.22 13.71
C ILE A 303 -5.15 -18.32 12.19
N VAL A 304 -6.31 -18.09 11.58
CA VAL A 304 -6.39 -17.96 10.13
C VAL A 304 -5.82 -16.61 9.72
N VAL A 305 -4.75 -16.58 8.94
CA VAL A 305 -4.07 -15.36 8.50
C VAL A 305 -4.20 -15.19 6.98
N ILE A 306 -4.83 -14.09 6.54
CA ILE A 306 -4.91 -13.72 5.12
C ILE A 306 -4.00 -12.51 4.86
N ALA A 307 -2.98 -12.69 4.02
CA ALA A 307 -2.18 -11.56 3.54
C ALA A 307 -2.98 -10.77 2.49
N SER A 308 -3.19 -9.48 2.76
CA SER A 308 -3.95 -8.58 1.90
C SER A 308 -3.37 -7.18 1.84
N SER A 309 -3.74 -6.48 0.76
CA SER A 309 -3.85 -5.02 0.60
C SER A 309 -3.98 -4.72 -0.92
N VAL A 310 -3.67 -3.49 -1.33
CA VAL A 310 -3.78 -3.00 -2.71
C VAL A 310 -2.47 -2.35 -3.19
N SER A 311 -2.23 -2.34 -4.49
CA SER A 311 -1.06 -1.66 -5.10
C SER A 311 0.26 -2.19 -4.50
N ASN A 312 1.17 -1.31 -4.04
CA ASN A 312 2.37 -1.73 -3.30
C ASN A 312 2.09 -2.58 -2.06
N GLY A 313 0.98 -2.33 -1.37
CA GLY A 313 0.57 -3.14 -0.22
C GLY A 313 0.16 -4.55 -0.66
N GLY A 314 -0.51 -4.67 -1.80
CA GLY A 314 -0.81 -5.96 -2.43
C GLY A 314 0.45 -6.70 -2.87
N GLY A 315 1.41 -5.98 -3.46
CA GLY A 315 2.75 -6.51 -3.78
C GLY A 315 3.51 -7.00 -2.54
N ALA A 316 3.43 -6.25 -1.43
CA ALA A 316 4.02 -6.64 -0.14
C ALA A 316 3.36 -7.90 0.45
N ALA A 317 2.03 -8.02 0.37
CA ALA A 317 1.31 -9.21 0.81
C ALA A 317 1.68 -10.46 -0.01
N VAL A 318 1.81 -10.32 -1.33
CA VAL A 318 2.32 -11.39 -2.20
C VAL A 318 3.76 -11.74 -1.83
N ALA A 319 4.62 -10.74 -1.68
CA ALA A 319 6.01 -10.94 -1.29
C ALA A 319 6.14 -11.68 0.06
N ALA A 320 5.30 -11.34 1.02
CA ALA A 320 5.26 -12.00 2.33
C ALA A 320 4.88 -13.48 2.18
N ALA A 321 3.83 -13.77 1.41
CA ALA A 321 3.39 -15.15 1.18
C ALA A 321 4.47 -15.99 0.46
N GLU A 322 5.21 -15.40 -0.48
CA GLU A 322 6.34 -16.09 -1.13
C GLU A 322 7.52 -16.35 -0.18
N GLN A 323 7.76 -15.44 0.77
CA GLN A 323 8.87 -15.51 1.73
C GLN A 323 8.50 -16.30 2.99
N ASP A 324 7.23 -16.65 3.17
CA ASP A 324 6.69 -17.31 4.36
C ASP A 324 7.10 -18.79 4.44
N THR A 325 8.31 -19.02 4.94
CA THR A 325 8.82 -20.37 5.25
C THR A 325 8.33 -20.91 6.58
N ASP A 326 7.78 -20.04 7.44
CA ASP A 326 7.29 -20.40 8.77
C ASP A 326 5.81 -20.79 8.78
N GLY A 327 5.07 -20.61 7.69
CA GLY A 327 3.63 -20.87 7.66
C GLY A 327 2.85 -19.91 8.56
N LEU A 328 3.21 -18.62 8.51
CA LEU A 328 2.47 -17.53 9.15
C LEU A 328 1.23 -17.11 8.36
N ILE A 329 1.19 -17.35 7.04
CA ILE A 329 0.12 -16.93 6.14
C ILE A 329 -0.62 -18.17 5.61
N ASP A 330 -1.94 -18.17 5.72
CA ASP A 330 -2.78 -19.26 5.21
C ASP A 330 -3.31 -18.99 3.80
N GLY A 331 -3.56 -17.74 3.43
CA GLY A 331 -4.05 -17.35 2.11
C GLY A 331 -3.74 -15.91 1.73
N VAL A 332 -4.02 -15.56 0.47
CA VAL A 332 -3.72 -14.22 -0.09
C VAL A 332 -4.93 -13.68 -0.85
N ALA A 333 -5.35 -12.46 -0.55
CA ALA A 333 -6.35 -11.75 -1.35
C ALA A 333 -5.90 -10.30 -1.54
N VAL A 334 -5.57 -9.92 -2.78
CA VAL A 334 -5.00 -8.59 -3.07
C VAL A 334 -5.68 -7.97 -4.29
N ALA A 335 -5.69 -6.65 -4.33
CA ALA A 335 -6.06 -5.91 -5.53
C ALA A 335 -4.82 -5.31 -6.17
N GLU A 336 -4.78 -5.31 -7.50
CA GLU A 336 -3.86 -4.52 -8.32
C GLU A 336 -2.40 -4.53 -7.81
N PRO A 337 -1.83 -5.70 -7.47
CA PRO A 337 -0.55 -5.75 -6.77
C PRO A 337 0.60 -5.28 -7.68
N ASN A 338 1.49 -4.45 -7.12
CA ASN A 338 2.78 -4.17 -7.76
C ASN A 338 3.66 -5.43 -7.70
N LEU A 339 3.95 -5.99 -8.87
CA LEU A 339 4.68 -7.26 -9.00
C LEU A 339 5.81 -7.10 -10.01
N ASN A 340 7.02 -7.40 -9.55
CA ASN A 340 8.25 -7.33 -10.32
C ASN A 340 8.73 -8.75 -10.61
N LEU A 341 8.57 -9.24 -11.85
CA LEU A 341 8.97 -10.60 -12.22
C LEU A 341 10.44 -10.66 -12.65
N PRO A 342 11.12 -11.80 -12.48
CA PRO A 342 12.47 -11.94 -12.98
C PRO A 342 12.46 -11.94 -14.52
N PRO A 343 13.50 -11.39 -15.18
CA PRO A 343 13.53 -11.27 -16.65
C PRO A 343 13.38 -12.62 -17.40
N ASN A 344 13.77 -13.72 -16.76
CA ASN A 344 13.68 -15.08 -17.29
C ASN A 344 12.36 -15.79 -16.94
N ALA A 345 11.35 -15.10 -16.39
CA ALA A 345 10.02 -15.67 -16.17
C ALA A 345 9.39 -16.13 -17.50
N SER A 346 9.66 -15.41 -18.60
CA SER A 346 9.33 -15.79 -19.98
C SER A 346 7.86 -16.20 -20.20
N ILE A 347 6.92 -15.47 -19.58
CA ILE A 347 5.48 -15.74 -19.69
C ILE A 347 4.89 -15.06 -20.93
N LEU A 348 4.39 -15.87 -21.86
CA LEU A 348 3.62 -15.39 -23.01
C LEU A 348 2.22 -14.98 -22.57
N VAL A 349 1.94 -13.69 -22.57
CA VAL A 349 0.59 -13.16 -22.31
C VAL A 349 -0.12 -12.95 -23.65
N LYS A 350 -1.33 -13.50 -23.78
CA LYS A 350 -2.21 -13.32 -24.93
C LYS A 350 -3.51 -12.66 -24.50
N ARG A 351 -4.04 -11.78 -25.35
CA ARG A 351 -5.38 -11.23 -25.28
C ARG A 351 -6.12 -11.54 -26.57
N GLY A 352 -7.30 -12.15 -26.48
CA GLY A 352 -8.04 -12.60 -27.67
C GLY A 352 -7.21 -13.55 -28.55
N SER A 353 -6.43 -14.44 -27.92
CA SER A 353 -5.46 -15.33 -28.57
C SER A 353 -4.29 -14.65 -29.30
N LYS A 354 -4.15 -13.32 -29.26
CA LYS A 354 -3.00 -12.59 -29.82
C LYS A 354 -1.99 -12.26 -28.72
N PRO A 355 -0.69 -12.49 -28.93
CA PRO A 355 0.34 -12.00 -28.02
C PRO A 355 0.23 -10.49 -27.81
N VAL A 356 0.33 -10.05 -26.55
CA VAL A 356 0.49 -8.61 -26.25
C VAL A 356 1.90 -8.16 -26.62
N ASN A 357 2.07 -6.87 -26.94
CA ASN A 357 3.34 -6.34 -27.45
C ASN A 357 4.50 -6.45 -26.44
N ALA A 358 4.19 -6.31 -25.15
CA ALA A 358 5.16 -6.45 -24.07
C ALA A 358 4.47 -6.91 -22.79
N SER A 359 5.12 -7.82 -22.06
CA SER A 359 4.66 -8.32 -20.78
C SER A 359 5.82 -8.47 -19.79
N GLY A 360 5.51 -8.48 -18.49
CA GLY A 360 6.49 -8.78 -17.43
C GLY A 360 7.64 -7.79 -17.26
N ARG A 361 7.51 -6.54 -17.74
CA ARG A 361 8.49 -5.47 -17.46
C ARG A 361 8.42 -5.07 -15.99
N LEU A 362 9.57 -4.71 -15.42
CA LEU A 362 9.66 -4.23 -14.04
C LEU A 362 9.03 -2.84 -13.91
N LEU A 363 8.52 -2.50 -12.72
CA LEU A 363 7.93 -1.19 -12.42
C LEU A 363 8.81 -0.04 -12.89
N TYR A 364 10.11 -0.09 -12.55
CA TYR A 364 11.03 0.96 -12.92
C TYR A 364 11.18 1.13 -14.44
N ASP A 365 11.10 0.03 -15.20
CA ASP A 365 11.19 0.05 -16.66
C ASP A 365 9.98 0.79 -17.24
N TYR A 366 8.76 0.29 -17.00
CA TYR A 366 7.59 0.91 -17.62
C TYR A 366 7.33 2.30 -17.03
N ILE A 367 7.53 2.57 -15.74
CA ILE A 367 7.25 3.91 -15.21
C ILE A 367 8.21 4.98 -15.74
N THR A 368 9.48 4.65 -16.01
CA THR A 368 10.41 5.59 -16.68
C THR A 368 10.07 5.77 -18.16
N THR A 369 9.55 4.73 -18.83
CA THR A 369 8.96 4.86 -20.17
C THR A 369 7.74 5.80 -20.17
N ALA A 370 6.82 5.66 -19.22
CA ALA A 370 5.68 6.56 -19.07
C ALA A 370 6.14 8.00 -18.78
N ASN A 371 7.14 8.19 -17.92
CA ASN A 371 7.67 9.52 -17.59
C ASN A 371 8.22 10.25 -18.83
N LEU A 372 8.77 9.52 -19.80
CA LEU A 372 9.20 10.08 -21.08
C LEU A 372 8.01 10.42 -21.99
N LEU A 373 7.09 9.47 -22.18
CA LEU A 373 6.11 9.49 -23.26
C LEU A 373 4.75 10.09 -22.89
N GLN A 374 4.28 9.92 -21.66
CA GLN A 374 2.88 10.13 -21.27
C GLN A 374 2.43 11.60 -21.37
N LEU A 375 3.34 12.55 -21.12
CA LEU A 375 3.07 13.97 -21.35
C LEU A 375 2.72 14.22 -22.82
N CYS A 376 3.51 13.69 -23.76
CA CYS A 376 3.22 13.84 -25.18
C CYS A 376 1.97 13.06 -25.60
N ALA A 377 1.85 11.80 -25.17
CA ALA A 377 0.68 10.96 -25.48
C ALA A 377 -0.64 11.60 -25.00
N SER A 378 -0.63 12.33 -23.89
CA SER A 378 -1.80 13.05 -23.39
C SER A 378 -2.35 14.12 -24.33
N GLN A 379 -1.57 14.54 -25.33
CA GLN A 379 -1.96 15.54 -26.33
C GLN A 379 -2.56 14.89 -27.60
N ALA A 380 -2.72 13.56 -27.63
CA ALA A 380 -3.27 12.86 -28.77
C ALA A 380 -4.74 13.23 -28.99
N THR A 381 -5.12 13.47 -30.24
CA THR A 381 -6.48 13.88 -30.62
C THR A 381 -7.55 12.86 -30.23
N ALA A 382 -7.19 11.57 -30.19
CA ALA A 382 -8.03 10.48 -29.70
C ALA A 382 -8.45 10.67 -28.23
N LEU A 383 -7.70 11.45 -27.43
CA LEU A 383 -7.92 11.65 -26.00
C LEU A 383 -8.65 12.94 -25.67
N VAL A 384 -9.20 13.68 -26.65
CA VAL A 384 -9.88 14.96 -26.41
C VAL A 384 -11.06 14.86 -25.41
N ASN A 385 -11.68 13.68 -25.30
CA ASN A 385 -12.79 13.41 -24.37
C ASN A 385 -12.33 12.66 -23.10
N ALA A 386 -11.03 12.49 -22.90
CA ALA A 386 -10.48 11.85 -21.72
C ALA A 386 -10.54 12.81 -20.52
N PRO A 387 -10.74 12.29 -19.29
CA PRO A 387 -10.64 13.07 -18.07
C PRO A 387 -9.36 13.90 -18.00
N ALA A 388 -9.47 15.15 -17.56
CA ALA A 388 -8.37 16.10 -17.42
C ALA A 388 -7.59 16.41 -18.71
N PHE A 389 -8.13 16.07 -19.89
CA PHE A 389 -7.54 16.52 -21.16
C PHE A 389 -7.52 18.05 -21.21
N ALA A 390 -6.33 18.60 -21.44
CA ALA A 390 -6.11 20.00 -21.73
C ALA A 390 -4.88 20.15 -22.62
N THR A 391 -4.99 21.03 -23.62
CA THR A 391 -3.83 21.41 -24.43
C THR A 391 -2.79 22.09 -23.55
N ASN A 392 -1.58 21.53 -23.50
CA ASN A 392 -0.50 22.02 -22.65
C ASN A 392 0.78 22.24 -23.47
N GLN A 393 1.30 23.47 -23.47
CA GLN A 393 2.46 23.86 -24.27
C GLN A 393 3.76 23.17 -23.84
N PHE A 394 3.92 22.83 -22.55
CA PHE A 394 5.08 22.06 -22.09
C PHE A 394 5.02 20.63 -22.61
N TYR A 395 3.82 20.05 -22.70
CA TYR A 395 3.62 18.68 -23.17
C TYR A 395 3.78 18.60 -24.69
N ILE A 396 3.32 19.62 -25.42
CA ILE A 396 3.59 19.78 -26.86
C ILE A 396 5.09 19.95 -27.11
N SER A 397 5.77 20.76 -26.30
CA SER A 397 7.23 20.93 -26.38
C SER A 397 7.97 19.62 -26.10
N ARG A 398 7.46 18.81 -25.14
CA ARG A 398 7.95 17.46 -24.89
C ARG A 398 7.82 16.55 -26.11
N CYS A 399 6.71 16.61 -26.87
CA CYS A 399 6.57 15.86 -28.12
C CYS A 399 7.72 16.15 -29.10
N GLN A 400 8.01 17.43 -29.33
CA GLN A 400 9.12 17.81 -30.21
C GLN A 400 10.46 17.30 -29.66
N THR A 401 10.68 17.34 -28.34
CA THR A 401 11.95 16.86 -27.74
C THR A 401 12.10 15.36 -27.93
N LEU A 402 11.02 14.59 -27.81
CA LEU A 402 11.02 13.16 -28.06
C LEU A 402 11.34 12.83 -29.52
N VAL A 403 10.85 13.62 -30.49
CA VAL A 403 11.23 13.48 -31.91
C VAL A 403 12.70 13.80 -32.12
N ASP A 404 13.18 14.90 -31.56
CA ASP A 404 14.59 15.33 -31.68
C ASP A 404 15.55 14.23 -31.13
N ASN A 405 15.08 13.47 -30.13
CA ASN A 405 15.78 12.33 -29.52
C ASN A 405 15.43 10.96 -30.15
N LYS A 406 14.63 10.93 -31.23
CA LYS A 406 14.22 9.71 -31.97
C LYS A 406 13.50 8.66 -31.11
N LEU A 407 12.81 9.10 -30.06
CA LEU A 407 11.98 8.24 -29.20
C LEU A 407 10.57 8.05 -29.76
N ILE A 408 10.10 9.00 -30.56
CA ILE A 408 8.84 8.96 -31.31
C ILE A 408 9.05 9.53 -32.71
N SER A 409 8.01 9.50 -33.55
CA SER A 409 8.02 10.03 -34.92
C SER A 409 6.85 10.98 -35.15
N GLY A 410 6.91 11.81 -36.20
CA GLY A 410 5.82 12.70 -36.60
C GLY A 410 6.28 14.12 -36.93
N THR A 411 5.62 14.73 -37.92
CA THR A 411 5.91 16.10 -38.38
C THR A 411 4.97 17.15 -37.81
N THR A 412 3.81 16.72 -37.29
CA THR A 412 2.86 17.59 -36.59
C THR A 412 2.69 17.15 -35.15
N VAL A 413 2.25 18.05 -34.26
CA VAL A 413 1.96 17.72 -32.86
C VAL A 413 0.98 16.55 -32.74
N SER A 414 -0.02 16.48 -33.63
CA SER A 414 -0.98 15.38 -33.66
C SER A 414 -0.31 14.05 -33.98
N ASP A 415 0.57 14.02 -34.99
CA ASP A 415 1.30 12.79 -35.37
C ASP A 415 2.26 12.35 -34.26
N GLN A 416 2.93 13.32 -33.63
CA GLN A 416 3.86 13.07 -32.53
C GLN A 416 3.13 12.49 -31.31
N ALA A 417 2.01 13.10 -30.91
CA ALA A 417 1.23 12.63 -29.78
C ALA A 417 0.62 11.24 -30.03
N ALA A 418 0.14 10.98 -31.26
CA ALA A 418 -0.30 9.64 -31.66
C ALA A 418 0.86 8.62 -31.61
N SER A 419 2.04 8.99 -32.13
CA SER A 419 3.23 8.13 -32.06
C SER A 419 3.66 7.83 -30.62
N ALA A 420 3.54 8.80 -29.70
CA ALA A 420 3.82 8.58 -28.28
C ALA A 420 2.82 7.62 -27.62
N LEU A 421 1.53 7.72 -27.98
CA LEU A 421 0.50 6.78 -27.52
C LEU A 421 0.77 5.35 -28.06
N ASP A 422 1.10 5.23 -29.34
CA ASP A 422 1.47 3.94 -29.94
C ASP A 422 2.70 3.33 -29.25
N GLN A 423 3.69 4.14 -28.84
CA GLN A 423 4.84 3.65 -28.07
C GLN A 423 4.44 3.16 -26.67
N LEU A 424 3.42 3.73 -26.03
CA LEU A 424 2.87 3.20 -24.77
C LEU A 424 2.15 1.85 -25.00
N HIS A 425 1.37 1.71 -26.08
CA HIS A 425 0.78 0.41 -26.45
C HIS A 425 1.83 -0.65 -26.78
N LEU A 426 2.91 -0.28 -27.46
CA LEU A 426 4.06 -1.17 -27.70
C LEU A 426 4.79 -1.51 -26.40
N ALA A 427 4.81 -0.59 -25.44
CA ALA A 427 5.42 -0.82 -24.14
C ALA A 427 4.57 -1.70 -23.22
N GLY A 428 3.27 -1.90 -23.50
CA GLY A 428 2.40 -2.86 -22.82
C GLY A 428 1.15 -2.28 -22.15
N TRP A 429 0.85 -0.99 -22.32
CA TRP A 429 -0.43 -0.41 -21.88
C TRP A 429 -1.58 -0.92 -22.75
N GLU A 430 -2.69 -1.25 -22.11
CA GLU A 430 -3.92 -1.63 -22.80
C GLU A 430 -4.66 -0.38 -23.32
N PRO A 431 -5.33 -0.45 -24.48
CA PRO A 431 -6.14 0.66 -25.00
C PRO A 431 -7.20 1.17 -24.01
N GLU A 432 -7.70 0.28 -23.14
CA GLU A 432 -8.67 0.62 -22.09
C GLU A 432 -8.10 1.58 -21.02
N SER A 433 -6.79 1.77 -20.97
CA SER A 433 -6.11 2.69 -20.04
C SER A 433 -5.81 4.07 -20.66
N ASP A 434 -6.01 4.23 -21.98
CA ASP A 434 -5.62 5.44 -22.73
C ASP A 434 -6.22 6.72 -22.16
N ALA A 435 -7.49 6.66 -21.77
CA ALA A 435 -8.22 7.79 -21.22
C ALA A 435 -7.66 8.26 -19.86
N LEU A 436 -6.75 7.52 -19.23
CA LEU A 436 -6.09 7.92 -17.99
C LEU A 436 -4.79 8.69 -18.24
N HIS A 437 -4.22 8.67 -19.44
CA HIS A 437 -2.94 9.34 -19.66
C HIS A 437 -2.97 10.85 -19.38
N PRO A 438 -4.01 11.62 -19.74
CA PRO A 438 -4.03 13.04 -19.43
C PRO A 438 -4.07 13.37 -17.93
N SER A 439 -4.89 12.68 -17.16
CA SER A 439 -4.94 12.89 -15.70
C SER A 439 -3.65 12.43 -15.00
N LEU A 440 -3.10 11.27 -15.37
CA LEU A 440 -1.84 10.79 -14.80
C LEU A 440 -0.66 11.70 -15.12
N SER A 441 -0.64 12.30 -16.31
CA SER A 441 0.30 13.36 -16.70
C SER A 441 0.10 14.64 -15.89
N LEU A 442 -1.14 15.09 -15.72
CA LEU A 442 -1.47 16.27 -14.93
C LEU A 442 -1.02 16.13 -13.47
N PHE A 443 -1.16 14.93 -12.90
CA PHE A 443 -0.74 14.65 -11.52
C PHE A 443 0.75 14.29 -11.37
N ASP A 444 1.53 14.40 -12.46
CA ASP A 444 2.97 14.08 -12.50
C ASP A 444 3.30 12.68 -11.97
N THR A 445 2.38 11.72 -12.20
CA THR A 445 2.39 10.42 -11.52
C THR A 445 3.63 9.61 -11.88
N ALA A 446 4.00 9.59 -13.17
CA ALA A 446 5.14 8.83 -13.64
C ALA A 446 6.47 9.41 -13.13
N ALA A 447 6.63 10.74 -13.11
CA ALA A 447 7.83 11.37 -12.56
C ALA A 447 7.94 11.16 -11.05
N SER A 448 6.81 11.30 -10.33
CA SER A 448 6.73 11.09 -8.88
C SER A 448 7.31 9.75 -8.46
N ILE A 449 6.86 8.69 -9.14
CA ILE A 449 7.30 7.33 -8.89
C ILE A 449 8.73 7.13 -9.39
N ALA A 450 9.05 7.56 -10.62
CA ALA A 450 10.39 7.38 -11.18
C ALA A 450 11.48 8.02 -10.30
N VAL A 451 11.28 9.26 -9.83
CA VAL A 451 12.24 9.96 -8.97
C VAL A 451 12.36 9.29 -7.61
N THR A 452 11.25 8.97 -6.97
CA THR A 452 11.25 8.37 -5.63
C THR A 452 11.96 7.00 -5.64
N TYR A 453 11.61 6.16 -6.61
CA TYR A 453 12.14 4.81 -6.71
C TYR A 453 13.58 4.79 -7.19
N ALA A 454 13.99 5.73 -8.06
CA ALA A 454 15.38 5.87 -8.45
C ALA A 454 16.29 6.13 -7.24
N ASN A 455 15.91 7.08 -6.38
CA ASN A 455 16.67 7.37 -5.17
C ASN A 455 16.72 6.15 -4.24
N SER A 456 15.60 5.44 -4.08
CA SER A 456 15.54 4.24 -3.24
C SER A 456 16.42 3.10 -3.76
N TYR A 457 16.29 2.74 -5.04
CA TYR A 457 17.03 1.64 -5.64
C TYR A 457 18.53 1.94 -5.72
N ALA A 458 18.90 3.18 -6.02
CA ALA A 458 20.30 3.62 -6.02
C ALA A 458 20.85 3.87 -4.60
N ARG A 459 20.00 3.84 -3.57
CA ARG A 459 20.33 4.18 -2.17
C ARG A 459 20.94 5.59 -2.05
N ALA A 460 20.43 6.52 -2.86
CA ALA A 460 20.89 7.89 -2.90
C ALA A 460 20.53 8.64 -1.61
N SER A 461 21.43 9.53 -1.18
CA SER A 461 21.13 10.54 -0.18
C SER A 461 20.32 11.68 -0.82
N VAL A 462 19.52 12.37 0.00
CA VAL A 462 18.88 13.64 -0.41
C VAL A 462 19.91 14.66 -0.92
N THR A 463 21.16 14.60 -0.43
CA THR A 463 22.22 15.52 -0.83
C THR A 463 22.74 15.26 -2.25
N ASP A 464 22.49 14.07 -2.80
CA ASP A 464 23.02 13.66 -4.10
C ASP A 464 22.24 14.28 -5.26
N ARG A 465 20.98 14.69 -5.00
CA ARG A 465 20.05 15.25 -5.99
C ARG A 465 20.06 14.40 -7.27
N LEU A 466 19.78 13.11 -7.13
CA LEU A 466 19.90 12.13 -8.20
C LEU A 466 19.15 12.62 -9.46
N CYS A 467 19.83 12.59 -10.61
CA CYS A 467 19.33 13.14 -11.88
C CYS A 467 18.95 14.64 -11.88
N GLY A 468 19.40 15.41 -10.88
CA GLY A 468 19.08 16.83 -10.74
C GLY A 468 17.72 17.09 -10.08
N TYR A 469 17.16 16.09 -9.39
CA TYR A 469 15.90 16.23 -8.69
C TYR A 469 16.09 16.50 -7.19
N SER A 470 15.22 17.33 -6.63
CA SER A 470 14.97 17.44 -5.19
C SER A 470 13.48 17.61 -4.90
N PHE A 471 13.09 17.62 -3.63
CA PHE A 471 11.71 17.87 -3.19
C PHE A 471 11.65 19.13 -2.35
N ALA A 472 10.71 20.02 -2.67
CA ALA A 472 10.48 21.25 -1.91
C ALA A 472 9.01 21.65 -1.98
N ALA A 473 8.55 22.42 -1.00
CA ALA A 473 7.32 23.18 -1.21
C ALA A 473 7.57 24.27 -2.26
N THR A 474 6.56 24.60 -3.05
CA THR A 474 6.63 25.71 -4.01
C THR A 474 5.51 26.71 -3.76
N LEU A 475 5.77 27.98 -4.09
CA LEU A 475 4.73 29.02 -4.14
C LEU A 475 4.19 29.17 -5.57
N ALA A 476 3.40 30.22 -5.79
CA ALA A 476 2.79 30.52 -7.09
C ALA A 476 3.82 30.87 -8.19
N ASP A 477 5.08 31.15 -7.82
CA ASP A 477 6.19 31.39 -8.74
C ASP A 477 6.96 30.10 -9.10
N PHE A 478 6.50 28.93 -8.63
CA PHE A 478 7.07 27.59 -8.88
C PHE A 478 8.50 27.38 -8.35
N LYS A 479 9.02 28.30 -7.55
CA LYS A 479 10.35 28.16 -6.93
C LYS A 479 10.25 27.45 -5.59
N PRO A 480 11.30 26.71 -5.18
CA PRO A 480 11.41 26.17 -3.83
C PRO A 480 11.26 27.26 -2.77
N ALA A 481 10.43 27.00 -1.78
CA ALA A 481 10.16 27.88 -0.66
C ALA A 481 10.02 27.08 0.63
N ALA A 482 10.24 27.74 1.77
CA ALA A 482 10.02 27.15 3.08
C ALA A 482 8.59 26.60 3.17
N ILE A 483 8.44 25.36 3.63
CA ILE A 483 7.13 24.74 3.82
C ILE A 483 6.36 25.44 4.94
N ALA A 484 5.08 25.73 4.71
CA ALA A 484 4.24 26.33 5.75
C ALA A 484 4.18 25.41 6.99
N PRO A 485 4.39 25.94 8.22
CA PRO A 485 4.47 25.12 9.42
C PRO A 485 3.26 24.20 9.65
N SER A 486 2.04 24.68 9.36
CA SER A 486 0.80 23.90 9.49
C SER A 486 0.71 22.73 8.51
N VAL A 487 1.23 22.93 7.29
CA VAL A 487 1.29 21.89 6.26
C VAL A 487 2.31 20.83 6.65
N LEU A 488 3.49 21.24 7.12
CA LEU A 488 4.52 20.33 7.60
C LEU A 488 4.04 19.52 8.81
N ALA A 489 3.40 20.18 9.78
CA ALA A 489 2.89 19.56 11.00
C ALA A 489 1.81 18.50 10.72
N SER A 490 1.02 18.66 9.65
CA SER A 490 -0.03 17.71 9.27
C SER A 490 0.40 16.68 8.22
N MET A 491 1.65 16.72 7.71
CA MET A 491 2.09 15.88 6.59
C MET A 491 2.05 14.37 6.90
N PHE A 492 2.13 13.98 8.16
CA PHE A 492 1.89 12.59 8.57
C PHE A 492 0.49 12.09 8.15
N ALA A 493 -0.52 12.95 8.27
CA ALA A 493 -1.89 12.63 7.95
C ALA A 493 -2.21 12.83 6.46
N THR A 494 -1.64 13.86 5.84
CA THR A 494 -1.99 14.29 4.47
C THR A 494 -1.03 13.80 3.39
N GLY A 495 0.18 13.39 3.76
CA GLY A 495 1.23 12.99 2.85
C GLY A 495 0.98 11.61 2.21
N ASN A 496 1.40 11.45 0.95
CA ASN A 496 1.37 10.16 0.25
C ASN A 496 2.75 9.43 0.21
N GLY A 497 3.81 10.10 0.68
CA GLY A 497 5.20 9.61 0.68
C GLY A 497 5.93 9.65 -0.68
N VAL A 498 5.27 10.11 -1.74
CA VAL A 498 5.77 10.22 -3.12
C VAL A 498 5.37 11.59 -3.70
N PRO A 499 6.19 12.64 -3.54
CA PRO A 499 5.89 13.96 -4.09
C PRO A 499 5.60 13.89 -5.61
N PRO A 500 4.59 14.61 -6.17
CA PRO A 500 3.81 15.65 -5.51
C PRO A 500 2.91 15.19 -4.36
N THR A 501 2.92 15.96 -3.26
CA THR A 501 2.07 15.72 -2.09
C THR A 501 1.84 17.01 -1.31
N SER A 502 0.60 17.31 -0.95
CA SER A 502 0.24 18.60 -0.34
C SER A 502 0.82 19.76 -1.16
N THR A 503 1.69 20.60 -0.58
CA THR A 503 2.37 21.70 -1.29
C THR A 503 3.75 21.32 -1.84
N VAL A 504 4.21 20.09 -1.58
CA VAL A 504 5.54 19.60 -1.98
C VAL A 504 5.49 19.11 -3.41
N GLN A 505 6.45 19.56 -4.21
CA GLN A 505 6.60 19.25 -5.62
C GLN A 505 7.97 18.62 -5.91
N LEU A 506 8.09 18.02 -7.09
CA LEU A 506 9.37 17.67 -7.69
C LEU A 506 10.04 18.94 -8.23
N ILE A 507 11.33 19.12 -7.92
CA ILE A 507 12.12 20.26 -8.37
C ILE A 507 13.16 19.78 -9.37
N ASN A 508 13.23 20.45 -10.52
CA ASN A 508 14.39 20.42 -11.39
C ASN A 508 15.43 21.43 -10.88
N ASP A 509 16.50 20.96 -10.25
CA ASP A 509 17.59 21.81 -9.78
C ASP A 509 18.54 22.26 -10.92
N ARG A 510 18.30 21.81 -12.16
CA ARG A 510 19.14 22.08 -13.33
C ARG A 510 18.49 23.03 -14.35
N ASP A 511 17.35 23.63 -14.04
CA ASP A 511 16.72 24.63 -14.91
C ASP A 511 17.61 25.89 -14.98
N LEU A 512 18.19 26.12 -16.17
CA LEU A 512 19.15 27.20 -16.42
C LEU A 512 18.50 28.59 -16.50
N GLN A 513 17.20 28.65 -16.82
CA GLN A 513 16.50 29.91 -17.01
C GLN A 513 16.01 30.48 -15.68
N HIS A 514 15.58 29.62 -14.76
CA HIS A 514 14.91 30.03 -13.53
C HIS A 514 15.71 29.73 -12.25
N GLY A 515 16.80 28.97 -12.36
CA GLY A 515 17.38 28.25 -11.22
C GLY A 515 16.48 27.08 -10.82
N PRO A 516 16.62 26.51 -9.61
CA PRO A 516 15.74 25.42 -9.17
C PRO A 516 14.26 25.74 -9.31
N PHE A 517 13.51 24.91 -10.03
CA PHE A 517 12.14 25.19 -10.46
C PHE A 517 11.27 23.92 -10.48
N MET A 518 9.95 24.07 -10.41
CA MET A 518 9.03 22.93 -10.43
C MET A 518 9.13 22.10 -11.72
N ASN A 519 9.34 20.78 -11.59
CA ASN A 519 9.56 19.82 -12.68
C ASN A 519 8.64 20.03 -13.90
N GLY A 520 7.33 20.03 -13.68
CA GLY A 520 6.32 20.16 -14.74
C GLY A 520 6.26 21.52 -15.44
N GLN A 521 6.99 22.52 -14.92
CA GLN A 521 7.06 23.90 -15.44
C GLN A 521 8.48 24.28 -15.89
N SER A 522 9.40 23.32 -15.93
CA SER A 522 10.83 23.58 -16.14
C SER A 522 11.29 23.51 -17.59
N VAL A 523 12.44 24.15 -17.82
CA VAL A 523 13.24 24.09 -19.04
C VAL A 523 14.32 23.01 -18.91
N SER A 524 14.48 22.19 -19.95
CA SER A 524 15.61 21.24 -20.06
C SER A 524 16.90 21.96 -20.46
N ALA A 525 17.98 21.68 -19.75
CA ALA A 525 19.27 22.33 -19.96
C ALA A 525 19.93 21.93 -21.29
N SER A 526 19.70 20.70 -21.77
CA SER A 526 20.32 20.16 -22.97
C SER A 526 19.86 20.83 -24.28
N ASN A 527 18.63 21.36 -24.30
CA ASN A 527 17.99 21.89 -25.50
C ASN A 527 17.36 23.28 -25.28
N ASN A 528 17.43 23.82 -24.06
CA ASN A 528 16.83 25.09 -23.65
C ASN A 528 15.32 25.19 -23.99
N ARG A 529 14.59 24.06 -23.93
CA ARG A 529 13.15 23.99 -24.22
C ARG A 529 12.35 23.80 -22.93
N ALA A 530 11.24 24.53 -22.80
CA ALA A 530 10.23 24.35 -21.77
C ALA A 530 9.43 23.06 -22.00
N ASP A 531 10.06 21.89 -21.79
CA ASP A 531 9.51 20.56 -22.09
C ASP A 531 9.27 19.70 -20.85
N ALA A 532 9.06 20.37 -19.70
CA ALA A 532 8.83 19.75 -18.41
C ALA A 532 9.98 18.81 -18.01
N ASN A 533 11.23 19.30 -18.08
CA ASN A 533 12.43 18.60 -17.62
C ASN A 533 12.62 17.20 -18.26
N PHE A 534 12.59 17.15 -19.59
CA PHE A 534 13.00 15.96 -20.34
C PHE A 534 14.37 15.42 -19.90
N ASP A 535 15.35 16.28 -19.60
CA ASP A 535 16.68 15.83 -19.17
C ASP A 535 16.65 14.97 -17.90
N GLY A 536 15.86 15.38 -16.91
CA GLY A 536 15.64 14.60 -15.70
C GLY A 536 14.96 13.26 -16.01
N ALA A 537 13.89 13.27 -16.81
CA ALA A 537 13.19 12.06 -17.21
C ALA A 537 14.09 11.08 -17.98
N LYS A 538 14.94 11.59 -18.87
CA LYS A 538 15.91 10.81 -19.65
C LYS A 538 17.01 10.25 -18.76
N CYS A 539 17.55 11.05 -17.84
CA CYS A 539 18.52 10.55 -16.86
C CYS A 539 17.96 9.39 -16.04
N LEU A 540 16.71 9.50 -15.55
CA LEU A 540 16.06 8.40 -14.81
C LEU A 540 15.93 7.15 -15.67
N ARG A 541 15.56 7.28 -16.95
CA ARG A 541 15.54 6.15 -17.89
C ARG A 541 16.94 5.54 -18.07
N ASP A 542 17.96 6.37 -18.14
CA ASP A 542 19.34 5.95 -18.36
C ASP A 542 19.94 5.22 -17.16
N LEU A 543 19.45 5.45 -15.93
CA LEU A 543 19.88 4.65 -14.78
C LEU A 543 19.56 3.15 -14.95
N LEU A 544 18.50 2.80 -15.69
CA LEU A 544 18.17 1.40 -15.97
C LEU A 544 19.03 0.76 -17.07
N THR A 545 19.55 1.58 -18.00
CA THR A 545 20.18 1.09 -19.24
C THR A 545 21.67 1.43 -19.36
N GLY A 546 22.17 2.34 -18.51
CA GLY A 546 23.54 2.81 -18.48
C GLY A 546 24.48 1.89 -17.71
N THR A 547 25.76 2.27 -17.70
CA THR A 547 26.86 1.45 -17.15
C THR A 547 27.69 2.17 -16.09
N ASP A 548 27.38 3.44 -15.78
CA ASP A 548 28.07 4.17 -14.70
C ASP A 548 27.69 3.63 -13.31
N SER A 549 28.36 4.12 -12.27
CA SER A 549 28.15 3.63 -10.91
C SER A 549 26.75 3.88 -10.37
N GLN A 550 26.07 4.95 -10.79
CA GLN A 550 24.70 5.24 -10.34
C GLN A 550 23.71 4.29 -11.01
N ALA A 551 23.88 4.03 -12.30
CA ALA A 551 23.11 3.05 -13.05
C ALA A 551 23.30 1.64 -12.48
N GLN A 552 24.53 1.23 -12.17
CA GLN A 552 24.83 -0.06 -11.54
C GLN A 552 24.20 -0.20 -10.14
N ALA A 553 24.26 0.86 -9.32
CA ALA A 553 23.62 0.87 -8.01
C ALA A 553 22.10 0.69 -8.13
N LEU A 554 21.47 1.42 -9.06
CA LEU A 554 20.04 1.30 -9.33
C LEU A 554 19.67 -0.11 -9.81
N GLN A 555 20.37 -0.64 -10.80
CA GLN A 555 20.11 -1.98 -11.36
C GLN A 555 20.30 -3.07 -10.31
N SER A 556 21.29 -2.92 -9.41
CA SER A 556 21.43 -3.80 -8.26
C SER A 556 20.21 -3.72 -7.34
N GLY A 557 19.71 -2.52 -7.02
CA GLY A 557 18.48 -2.35 -6.25
C GLY A 557 17.26 -3.00 -6.92
N VAL A 558 17.10 -2.80 -8.22
CA VAL A 558 16.02 -3.39 -9.04
C VAL A 558 16.12 -4.92 -9.11
N SER A 559 17.31 -5.52 -9.03
CA SER A 559 17.42 -6.98 -8.97
C SER A 559 16.89 -7.60 -7.67
N GLN A 560 16.89 -6.83 -6.57
CA GLN A 560 16.54 -7.32 -5.23
C GLN A 560 15.04 -7.39 -4.95
N ILE A 561 14.20 -6.78 -5.81
CA ILE A 561 12.75 -6.67 -5.58
C ILE A 561 11.94 -7.76 -6.26
N GLN A 562 12.59 -8.61 -7.07
CA GLN A 562 11.94 -9.59 -7.93
C GLN A 562 11.19 -10.65 -7.10
N ARG A 563 10.00 -11.01 -7.59
CA ARG A 563 9.12 -12.04 -7.02
C ARG A 563 9.54 -13.42 -7.50
N SER A 564 9.28 -14.43 -6.69
CA SER A 564 9.61 -15.82 -7.00
C SER A 564 8.50 -16.55 -7.75
N GLY A 565 7.26 -16.08 -7.67
CA GLY A 565 6.06 -16.75 -8.17
C GLY A 565 5.58 -17.91 -7.28
N ASN A 566 6.32 -18.28 -6.23
CA ASN A 566 6.01 -19.42 -5.38
C ASN A 566 5.23 -18.97 -4.14
N LEU A 567 3.91 -19.17 -4.14
CA LEU A 567 3.02 -18.90 -3.01
C LEU A 567 2.89 -20.11 -2.07
N HIS A 568 3.69 -21.17 -2.26
CA HIS A 568 3.68 -22.41 -1.51
C HIS A 568 2.33 -23.15 -1.54
N GLY A 569 1.60 -23.05 -2.65
CA GLY A 569 0.30 -23.71 -2.84
C GLY A 569 -0.81 -23.19 -1.92
N LYS A 570 -0.62 -21.99 -1.35
CA LYS A 570 -1.62 -21.28 -0.55
C LYS A 570 -2.78 -20.82 -1.47
N PRO A 571 -4.05 -20.90 -1.02
CA PRO A 571 -5.15 -20.29 -1.74
C PRO A 571 -4.92 -18.78 -1.91
N ALA A 572 -4.96 -18.31 -3.15
CA ALA A 572 -4.68 -16.93 -3.48
C ALA A 572 -5.65 -16.38 -4.53
N LEU A 573 -6.05 -15.12 -4.39
CA LEU A 573 -6.90 -14.44 -5.36
C LEU A 573 -6.40 -13.02 -5.61
N ILE A 574 -6.12 -12.69 -6.86
CA ILE A 574 -5.79 -11.33 -7.31
C ILE A 574 -6.99 -10.76 -8.07
N VAL A 575 -7.45 -9.56 -7.70
CA VAL A 575 -8.35 -8.75 -8.54
C VAL A 575 -7.55 -7.62 -9.17
N HIS A 576 -7.80 -7.28 -10.45
CA HIS A 576 -7.09 -6.18 -11.09
C HIS A 576 -7.96 -5.54 -12.16
N GLY A 577 -8.05 -4.21 -12.16
CA GLY A 577 -8.73 -3.45 -13.20
C GLY A 577 -8.01 -3.52 -14.55
N ARG A 578 -8.72 -3.89 -15.61
CA ARG A 578 -8.17 -3.94 -16.99
C ARG A 578 -7.64 -2.59 -17.46
N SER A 579 -8.27 -1.50 -17.01
CA SER A 579 -7.88 -0.13 -17.35
C SER A 579 -6.76 0.42 -16.47
N ASP A 580 -6.06 -0.40 -15.66
CA ASP A 580 -4.97 0.11 -14.83
C ASP A 580 -3.83 0.71 -15.68
N GLY A 581 -3.74 2.04 -15.67
CA GLY A 581 -2.71 2.80 -16.38
C GLY A 581 -1.44 3.06 -15.55
N LEU A 582 -1.41 2.70 -14.26
CA LEU A 582 -0.24 2.83 -13.41
C LEU A 582 0.55 1.53 -13.30
N LEU A 583 -0.14 0.42 -13.02
CA LEU A 583 0.40 -0.93 -12.89
C LEU A 583 -0.21 -1.83 -13.97
N PRO A 584 0.13 -1.64 -15.26
CA PRO A 584 -0.54 -2.34 -16.35
C PRO A 584 -0.63 -3.85 -16.11
N VAL A 585 -1.82 -4.41 -16.33
CA VAL A 585 -2.10 -5.84 -16.11
C VAL A 585 -1.12 -6.75 -16.87
N ASN A 586 -0.59 -6.30 -18.01
CA ASN A 586 0.41 -6.99 -18.83
C ASN A 586 1.79 -7.12 -18.16
N HIS A 587 2.12 -6.28 -17.18
CA HIS A 587 3.40 -6.31 -16.48
C HIS A 587 3.30 -6.91 -15.09
N THR A 588 2.10 -6.90 -14.51
CA THR A 588 1.85 -7.33 -13.13
C THR A 588 1.07 -8.65 -13.08
N SER A 589 -0.25 -8.61 -13.01
CA SER A 589 -1.08 -9.77 -12.67
C SER A 589 -1.22 -10.81 -13.76
N ARG A 590 -1.33 -10.42 -15.05
CA ARG A 590 -1.39 -11.40 -16.15
C ARG A 590 -0.12 -12.26 -16.20
N PRO A 591 1.11 -11.72 -16.29
CA PRO A 591 2.30 -12.56 -16.32
C PRO A 591 2.55 -13.26 -14.97
N TYR A 592 2.22 -12.64 -13.84
CA TYR A 592 2.38 -13.30 -12.53
C TYR A 592 1.51 -14.55 -12.39
N LEU A 593 0.28 -14.56 -12.91
CA LEU A 593 -0.57 -15.74 -12.93
C LEU A 593 0.11 -16.92 -13.65
N GLY A 594 0.68 -16.67 -14.83
CA GLY A 594 1.43 -17.69 -15.58
C GLY A 594 2.72 -18.11 -14.89
N PHE A 595 3.41 -17.15 -14.26
CA PHE A 595 4.64 -17.42 -13.53
C PHE A 595 4.41 -18.28 -12.30
N ASN A 596 3.37 -17.99 -11.51
CA ASN A 596 2.98 -18.84 -10.39
C ASN A 596 2.60 -20.26 -10.87
N ARG A 597 1.82 -20.37 -11.95
CA ARG A 597 1.50 -21.68 -12.53
C ARG A 597 2.74 -22.44 -12.98
N GLN A 598 3.73 -21.75 -13.54
CA GLN A 598 5.01 -22.35 -13.93
C GLN A 598 5.82 -22.84 -12.71
N GLN A 599 5.80 -22.12 -11.60
CA GLN A 599 6.57 -22.46 -10.40
C GLN A 599 5.92 -23.59 -9.58
N GLU A 600 4.60 -23.56 -9.42
CA GLU A 600 3.89 -24.49 -8.53
C GLU A 600 3.23 -25.66 -9.28
N GLY A 601 3.11 -25.57 -10.60
CA GLY A 601 2.45 -26.59 -11.41
C GLY A 601 1.01 -26.84 -10.95
N ALA A 602 0.69 -28.11 -10.67
CA ALA A 602 -0.63 -28.51 -10.18
C ALA A 602 -0.93 -28.06 -8.75
N ALA A 603 0.08 -27.62 -7.98
CA ALA A 603 -0.13 -27.09 -6.63
C ALA A 603 -0.64 -25.63 -6.62
N SER A 604 -0.59 -24.94 -7.76
CA SER A 604 -1.05 -23.57 -7.88
C SER A 604 -2.54 -23.43 -7.58
N LYS A 605 -2.85 -22.60 -6.58
CA LYS A 605 -4.22 -22.23 -6.17
C LYS A 605 -4.44 -20.72 -6.31
N LEU A 606 -3.73 -20.09 -7.24
CA LEU A 606 -3.90 -18.70 -7.59
C LEU A 606 -5.02 -18.53 -8.62
N SER A 607 -6.05 -17.78 -8.23
CA SER A 607 -7.08 -17.26 -9.13
C SER A 607 -6.83 -15.80 -9.47
N TYR A 608 -7.15 -15.41 -10.71
CA TYR A 608 -7.02 -14.04 -11.20
C TYR A 608 -8.34 -13.53 -11.77
N ILE A 609 -8.84 -12.44 -11.22
CA ILE A 609 -10.09 -11.80 -11.63
C ILE A 609 -9.75 -10.46 -12.26
N GLU A 610 -9.86 -10.40 -13.58
CA GLU A 610 -9.66 -9.17 -14.34
C GLU A 610 -10.99 -8.42 -14.45
N VAL A 611 -11.07 -7.20 -13.93
CA VAL A 611 -12.32 -6.43 -13.86
C VAL A 611 -12.31 -5.36 -14.94
N GLU A 612 -13.26 -5.42 -15.86
CA GLU A 612 -13.42 -4.36 -16.86
C GLU A 612 -13.91 -3.06 -16.23
N ASN A 613 -13.68 -1.94 -16.90
CA ASN A 613 -14.06 -0.60 -16.42
C ASN A 613 -13.56 -0.32 -15.00
N ALA A 614 -12.43 -0.88 -14.58
CA ALA A 614 -11.79 -0.61 -13.30
C ALA A 614 -10.32 -0.27 -13.53
N GLN A 615 -9.77 0.58 -12.67
CA GLN A 615 -8.44 1.17 -12.78
C GLN A 615 -7.82 1.38 -11.40
N HIS A 616 -6.59 1.88 -11.34
CA HIS A 616 -5.75 1.89 -10.13
C HIS A 616 -6.27 2.74 -8.95
N PHE A 617 -6.88 3.88 -9.27
CA PHE A 617 -7.16 4.95 -8.31
C PHE A 617 -8.65 5.08 -8.05
N ASP A 618 -9.25 4.16 -7.28
CA ASP A 618 -10.66 4.23 -6.91
C ASP A 618 -11.06 5.60 -6.32
N ALA A 619 -10.17 6.23 -5.54
CA ALA A 619 -10.36 7.59 -5.02
C ALA A 619 -10.61 8.66 -6.11
N PHE A 620 -10.09 8.47 -7.33
CA PHE A 620 -10.29 9.40 -8.44
C PHE A 620 -11.69 9.27 -9.08
N ILE A 621 -12.40 8.17 -8.85
CA ILE A 621 -13.75 7.96 -9.40
C ILE A 621 -14.71 9.07 -8.94
N GLY A 622 -14.64 9.44 -7.67
CA GLY A 622 -15.44 10.51 -7.08
C GLY A 622 -14.81 11.91 -7.14
N ALA A 623 -13.51 12.01 -7.47
CA ALA A 623 -12.74 13.25 -7.36
C ALA A 623 -12.37 13.89 -8.71
N VAL A 624 -12.28 13.10 -9.79
CA VAL A 624 -11.88 13.59 -11.12
C VAL A 624 -13.05 13.50 -12.08
N SER A 625 -13.48 14.64 -12.61
CA SER A 625 -14.58 14.71 -13.58
C SER A 625 -14.30 13.80 -14.79
N GLY A 626 -15.31 13.03 -15.20
CA GLY A 626 -15.17 12.07 -16.27
C GLY A 626 -14.72 10.66 -15.85
N TYR A 627 -14.33 10.43 -14.58
CA TYR A 627 -14.04 9.07 -14.10
C TYR A 627 -15.30 8.32 -13.70
N SER A 628 -16.23 8.98 -13.00
CA SER A 628 -17.43 8.35 -12.44
C SER A 628 -18.31 7.68 -13.51
N ASN A 629 -18.38 8.23 -14.72
CA ASN A 629 -19.13 7.67 -15.84
C ASN A 629 -18.40 6.52 -16.55
N ARG A 630 -17.08 6.37 -16.34
CA ARG A 630 -16.23 5.38 -17.01
C ARG A 630 -15.91 4.18 -16.14
N TYR A 631 -15.69 4.39 -14.84
CA TYR A 631 -15.07 3.38 -13.99
C TYR A 631 -15.94 2.99 -12.79
N VAL A 632 -15.87 1.70 -12.44
CA VAL A 632 -16.42 1.10 -11.22
C VAL A 632 -15.30 0.91 -10.19
N PRO A 633 -15.61 0.94 -8.88
CA PRO A 633 -14.60 0.77 -7.83
C PRO A 633 -14.10 -0.68 -7.77
N LEU A 634 -12.79 -0.87 -7.87
CA LEU A 634 -12.13 -2.16 -7.71
C LEU A 634 -12.18 -2.65 -6.25
N HIS A 635 -12.28 -1.73 -5.28
CA HIS A 635 -12.35 -2.04 -3.85
C HIS A 635 -13.48 -3.01 -3.49
N LEU A 636 -14.63 -2.93 -4.18
CA LEU A 636 -15.71 -3.90 -4.02
C LEU A 636 -15.28 -5.33 -4.37
N TYR A 637 -14.45 -5.49 -5.40
CA TYR A 637 -13.93 -6.80 -5.79
C TYR A 637 -12.83 -7.29 -4.86
N LEU A 638 -12.06 -6.40 -4.23
CA LEU A 638 -11.15 -6.79 -3.13
C LEU A 638 -11.92 -7.42 -1.97
N ILE A 639 -13.03 -6.81 -1.55
CA ILE A 639 -13.90 -7.36 -0.49
C ILE A 639 -14.38 -8.77 -0.87
N ARG A 640 -14.84 -8.94 -2.12
CA ARG A 640 -15.28 -10.26 -2.62
C ARG A 640 -14.14 -11.28 -2.72
N ALA A 641 -12.92 -10.83 -3.01
CA ALA A 641 -11.74 -11.69 -3.01
C ALA A 641 -11.39 -12.17 -1.60
N LEU A 642 -11.41 -11.26 -0.63
CA LEU A 642 -11.23 -11.58 0.79
C LEU A 642 -12.28 -12.57 1.28
N ASP A 643 -13.56 -12.37 0.91
CA ASP A 643 -14.63 -13.32 1.21
C ASP A 643 -14.36 -14.71 0.61
N ALA A 644 -13.94 -14.78 -0.66
CA ALA A 644 -13.66 -16.06 -1.31
C ALA A 644 -12.50 -16.82 -0.66
N VAL A 645 -11.41 -16.13 -0.30
CA VAL A 645 -10.25 -16.74 0.37
C VAL A 645 -10.61 -17.17 1.79
N TYR A 646 -11.38 -16.36 2.52
CA TYR A 646 -11.84 -16.72 3.85
C TYR A 646 -12.78 -17.93 3.84
N ASP A 647 -13.75 -17.97 2.93
CA ASP A 647 -14.63 -19.12 2.75
C ASP A 647 -13.82 -20.37 2.39
N ASN A 648 -12.79 -20.26 1.55
CA ASN A 648 -11.91 -21.37 1.21
C ASN A 648 -11.21 -21.93 2.46
N LEU A 649 -10.60 -21.05 3.26
CA LEU A 649 -9.84 -21.44 4.44
C LEU A 649 -10.71 -22.00 5.57
N THR A 650 -11.94 -21.49 5.72
CA THR A 650 -12.80 -21.83 6.87
C THR A 650 -13.88 -22.86 6.57
N THR A 651 -14.26 -23.03 5.30
CA THR A 651 -15.33 -23.96 4.90
C THR A 651 -14.92 -24.91 3.78
N GLY A 652 -13.75 -24.74 3.17
CA GLY A 652 -13.28 -25.55 2.05
C GLY A 652 -13.93 -25.20 0.70
N LYS A 653 -14.71 -24.12 0.62
CA LYS A 653 -15.33 -23.65 -0.63
C LYS A 653 -14.25 -23.32 -1.65
N ALA A 654 -14.37 -23.85 -2.87
CA ALA A 654 -13.40 -23.61 -3.92
C ALA A 654 -13.31 -22.12 -4.27
N LEU A 655 -12.10 -21.63 -4.55
CA LEU A 655 -11.91 -20.30 -5.12
C LEU A 655 -12.56 -20.23 -6.51
N PRO A 656 -13.13 -19.07 -6.90
CA PRO A 656 -13.63 -18.90 -8.25
C PRO A 656 -12.47 -19.06 -9.26
N PRO A 657 -12.70 -19.67 -10.43
CA PRO A 657 -11.68 -19.77 -11.46
C PRO A 657 -11.30 -18.37 -11.99
N SER A 658 -10.08 -18.28 -12.55
CA SER A 658 -9.61 -17.05 -13.18
C SER A 658 -10.54 -16.62 -14.31
N GLN A 659 -10.95 -15.34 -14.32
CA GLN A 659 -11.98 -14.85 -15.24
C GLN A 659 -11.93 -13.35 -15.46
N VAL A 660 -12.53 -12.91 -16.56
CA VAL A 660 -12.87 -11.52 -16.82
C VAL A 660 -14.28 -11.24 -16.28
N VAL A 661 -14.41 -10.22 -15.44
CA VAL A 661 -15.71 -9.71 -14.98
C VAL A 661 -16.09 -8.53 -15.85
N ARG A 662 -17.14 -8.73 -16.67
CA ARG A 662 -17.71 -7.75 -17.60
C ARG A 662 -18.63 -6.79 -16.85
N THR A 663 -18.05 -5.74 -16.25
CA THR A 663 -18.82 -4.70 -15.55
C THR A 663 -19.48 -3.76 -16.56
N ILE A 664 -20.45 -2.97 -16.10
CA ILE A 664 -21.12 -1.97 -16.93
C ILE A 664 -20.81 -0.59 -16.36
N PRO A 665 -20.18 0.32 -17.12
CA PRO A 665 -19.93 1.68 -16.65
C PRO A 665 -21.25 2.37 -16.35
N ARG A 666 -21.24 3.32 -15.40
CA ARG A 666 -22.46 4.05 -14.99
C ARG A 666 -23.03 4.93 -16.13
N GLY A 667 -22.19 5.26 -17.11
CA GLY A 667 -22.57 6.16 -18.20
C GLY A 667 -22.84 7.58 -17.71
N GLY A 668 -23.61 8.34 -18.48
CA GLY A 668 -23.83 9.77 -18.25
C GLY A 668 -22.85 10.66 -19.02
N ALA A 669 -22.94 11.96 -18.78
CA ALA A 669 -22.11 12.95 -19.48
C ALA A 669 -20.63 12.80 -19.10
N THR A 670 -19.73 12.89 -20.07
CA THR A 670 -18.29 12.68 -19.87
C THR A 670 -17.57 13.86 -19.19
N ASN A 671 -18.26 14.99 -19.02
CA ASN A 671 -17.72 16.23 -18.45
C ASN A 671 -18.29 16.59 -17.07
N THR A 672 -19.12 15.73 -16.48
CA THR A 672 -19.65 15.93 -15.12
C THR A 672 -18.86 15.12 -14.10
N THR A 673 -18.81 15.61 -12.86
CA THR A 673 -18.21 14.88 -11.74
C THR A 673 -19.13 13.74 -11.27
N THR A 674 -20.43 13.88 -11.46
CA THR A 674 -21.45 12.91 -11.05
C THR A 674 -22.03 12.16 -12.24
N ALA A 675 -21.84 10.84 -12.23
CA ALA A 675 -22.60 9.88 -13.02
C ALA A 675 -23.86 9.44 -12.24
N PRO A 676 -24.79 8.68 -12.86
CA PRO A 676 -25.85 7.98 -12.13
C PRO A 676 -25.30 7.14 -10.96
N THR A 677 -26.14 6.79 -10.00
CA THR A 677 -25.74 5.92 -8.88
C THR A 677 -25.31 4.54 -9.38
N LEU A 678 -24.21 4.00 -8.86
CA LEU A 678 -23.77 2.63 -9.13
C LEU A 678 -24.80 1.63 -8.59
N LEU A 679 -25.28 0.73 -9.44
CA LEU A 679 -26.22 -0.32 -9.05
C LEU A 679 -25.55 -1.69 -9.07
N PRO A 680 -26.08 -2.70 -8.35
CA PRO A 680 -25.54 -4.07 -8.40
C PRO A 680 -25.39 -4.65 -9.82
N VAL A 681 -26.27 -4.28 -10.75
CA VAL A 681 -26.19 -4.70 -12.16
C VAL A 681 -24.94 -4.17 -12.88
N ASN A 682 -24.37 -3.04 -12.43
CA ASN A 682 -23.13 -2.51 -12.97
C ASN A 682 -21.90 -3.31 -12.53
N VAL A 683 -21.98 -3.98 -11.38
CA VAL A 683 -20.87 -4.67 -10.71
C VAL A 683 -21.24 -6.14 -10.41
N PRO A 684 -21.43 -6.96 -11.46
CA PRO A 684 -21.85 -8.35 -11.30
C PRO A 684 -20.91 -9.13 -10.37
N PRO A 685 -21.42 -10.16 -9.66
CA PRO A 685 -20.59 -10.97 -8.78
C PRO A 685 -19.50 -11.72 -9.56
N ILE A 686 -18.43 -12.11 -8.85
CA ILE A 686 -17.43 -13.03 -9.39
C ILE A 686 -18.08 -14.41 -9.54
N SER A 687 -18.08 -14.99 -10.75
CA SER A 687 -18.76 -16.25 -11.00
C SER A 687 -17.95 -17.44 -10.48
N ALA A 688 -18.61 -18.40 -9.82
CA ALA A 688 -18.02 -19.70 -9.53
C ALA A 688 -17.93 -20.61 -10.77
N SER A 689 -18.67 -20.28 -11.83
CA SER A 689 -18.71 -21.01 -13.10
C SER A 689 -18.88 -20.01 -14.25
N PRO A 690 -17.83 -19.22 -14.56
CA PRO A 690 -17.87 -18.25 -15.64
C PRO A 690 -18.03 -18.94 -17.00
N ASP A 691 -18.75 -18.28 -17.90
CA ASP A 691 -18.85 -18.69 -19.30
C ASP A 691 -17.45 -18.82 -19.93
N ALA A 692 -17.30 -19.72 -20.91
CA ALA A 692 -16.02 -19.94 -21.58
C ALA A 692 -15.41 -18.65 -22.16
N ALA A 693 -16.24 -17.72 -22.64
CA ALA A 693 -15.83 -16.42 -23.18
C ALA A 693 -15.28 -15.45 -22.11
N ASN A 694 -15.41 -15.78 -20.83
CA ASN A 694 -14.89 -15.00 -19.71
C ASN A 694 -13.76 -15.72 -18.97
N GLN A 695 -13.45 -16.98 -19.27
CA GLN A 695 -12.42 -17.73 -18.56
C GLN A 695 -11.01 -17.30 -18.98
N ILE A 696 -10.16 -17.03 -17.99
CA ILE A 696 -8.73 -16.79 -18.20
C ILE A 696 -8.00 -18.12 -18.01
N ALA A 697 -7.29 -18.56 -19.04
CA ALA A 697 -6.54 -19.81 -19.01
C ALA A 697 -5.06 -19.54 -18.70
N ALA A 698 -4.52 -20.24 -17.70
CA ALA A 698 -3.09 -20.23 -17.38
C ALA A 698 -2.50 -21.63 -17.58
N SER A 699 -1.45 -21.72 -18.39
CA SER A 699 -0.65 -22.93 -18.57
C SER A 699 0.81 -22.63 -18.22
N THR A 700 1.66 -23.64 -18.16
CA THR A 700 3.10 -23.44 -17.91
C THR A 700 3.68 -22.54 -19.01
N GLY A 701 4.10 -21.33 -18.63
CA GLY A 701 4.70 -20.37 -19.54
C GLY A 701 3.72 -19.50 -20.37
N SER A 702 2.40 -19.62 -20.17
CA SER A 702 1.45 -18.78 -20.92
C SER A 702 0.18 -18.44 -20.16
N VAL A 703 -0.39 -17.27 -20.45
CA VAL A 703 -1.73 -16.85 -20.02
C VAL A 703 -2.52 -16.38 -21.24
N ASP A 704 -3.75 -16.86 -21.39
CA ASP A 704 -4.71 -16.41 -22.39
C ASP A 704 -5.89 -15.74 -21.70
N VAL A 705 -6.04 -14.44 -21.98
CA VAL A 705 -7.10 -13.59 -21.45
C VAL A 705 -8.11 -13.33 -22.56
N PRO A 706 -9.41 -13.54 -22.33
CA PRO A 706 -10.43 -13.14 -23.29
C PRO A 706 -10.34 -11.66 -23.63
N ASP A 707 -10.66 -11.35 -24.90
CA ASP A 707 -10.68 -9.97 -25.41
C ASP A 707 -11.48 -9.03 -24.55
#